data_AF-A0AAD7TBF2-F1
#
_entry.id   AF-A0AAD7TBF2-F1
#
_cell.length_a   1.000
_cell.length_b   1.000
_cell.length_c   1.000
_cell.angle_alpha   90.00
_cell.angle_beta   90.00
_cell.angle_gamma   90.00
#
_symmetry.space_group_name_H-M   'P 1'
#
loop_
_entity.id
_entity.type
_entity.pdbx_description
1 polymer ?
#
loop_
_entity_poly.entity_id
_entity_poly.type
_entity_poly.pdbx_seq_one_letter_code
_entity_poly.pdbx_strand_id
1 'polypeptide(L)'
;MGVRKRRTSKPESFCGVSRGEAISESSVTKRSDGGENARDVLPLVPVLCGQDVAMAAGVILAVLIGSFHSWCVHSIHENLLWFSNLEEVEREISFRTECGLYYSYYKQMLQAPSIQQGLYELINDNATESRRTINLLQRMNIYQEVLLSILYRVLPIQEYLDPVYFYIYTVFALQAVYVIALYITSWLLSGSWLAGALSATWYIINRVDTTRVEFTISLRENWSLPFFALQVAAITCYLRPQLKPLQQKVVLWLVFLSSLCFCLTWQFNQFILLVQALIIFGLDCFDLISPEQVTSLYLVQATSLLAVWALQFCNPMILGSLALSFIVSALFVRHFQDVRTGRLLPRLGKMLLHSLLVLSLTLVLNYVTKNALRLRSDEHIFKFIKAKFGLGSTRDFDANLYLCEEAFGLLPLDTFERLAGTLIVYPYLCTLSVLLLMLLIVVLGNLSNSSRTHLQKEEQTISIRPDVAYNLLHTVFFGLLALSTMRMKYLWTGHMCAFAAYGICGKELWGLYLKVIHCHSQTKIKLIRYTVPIVVLAFLYYKFWPKLMEEISELREFYDPDTVELMTWISSKTSKKAVFAGSMQLLAGIKLCTGRVLTNHPHYEDRALRERTRQVYQVYARQSPEDVHRILRSAGADYVVLEDSICYERRHSRGCRLRDLLDVANGHIMDGPGDNDPDLVPAPHPRFCEDIKQDIPAFTSLFSRVFKNKTFHVYKLKKGKKRARAGRAGEVDA
;
A
#
# COMPACT_ATOMS: atom_id res chain seq x y z
N MET A 1 29.64 48.84 -40.92
CA MET A 1 30.16 48.95 -39.54
C MET A 1 30.68 47.57 -39.15
N GLY A 2 31.90 47.17 -39.46
CA GLY A 2 33.17 47.69 -38.92
C GLY A 2 33.43 47.00 -37.57
N VAL A 3 34.51 46.26 -37.29
CA VAL A 3 35.85 46.19 -37.90
C VAL A 3 36.61 45.02 -37.23
N ARG A 4 37.32 44.19 -38.04
CA ARG A 4 38.63 43.48 -37.81
C ARG A 4 38.76 42.45 -36.67
N LYS A 5 39.62 41.41 -36.75
CA LYS A 5 40.80 41.07 -37.60
C LYS A 5 41.06 39.54 -37.44
N ARG A 6 41.27 38.79 -38.53
CA ARG A 6 42.55 38.18 -39.02
C ARG A 6 43.24 37.21 -38.02
N ARG A 7 43.70 36.02 -38.41
CA ARG A 7 44.67 35.74 -39.50
C ARG A 7 44.75 34.21 -39.79
N THR A 8 44.60 33.80 -41.06
CA THR A 8 45.55 33.01 -41.91
C THR A 8 45.72 31.52 -41.58
N SER A 9 45.75 30.57 -42.52
CA SER A 9 46.10 30.55 -43.95
C SER A 9 45.41 29.41 -44.72
N LYS A 10 45.36 29.56 -46.05
CA LYS A 10 44.61 28.86 -47.12
C LYS A 10 45.54 27.82 -47.82
N PRO A 11 45.21 27.22 -49.01
CA PRO A 11 44.38 26.03 -49.32
C PRO A 11 45.22 24.95 -50.08
N GLU A 12 44.70 23.77 -50.48
CA GLU A 12 44.31 23.33 -51.86
C GLU A 12 44.41 21.78 -51.82
N SER A 13 43.44 20.92 -52.14
CA SER A 13 42.62 20.66 -53.34
C SER A 13 43.34 19.94 -54.50
N PHE A 14 42.84 18.73 -54.79
CA PHE A 14 42.67 18.06 -56.10
C PHE A 14 43.72 17.04 -56.64
N CYS A 15 43.21 15.79 -56.73
CA CYS A 15 43.21 14.82 -57.85
C CYS A 15 44.44 14.47 -58.69
N GLY A 16 44.53 13.16 -59.00
CA GLY A 16 45.09 12.62 -60.25
C GLY A 16 46.25 11.64 -60.04
N VAL A 17 46.03 10.34 -59.87
CA VAL A 17 45.86 9.30 -60.91
C VAL A 17 47.18 8.81 -61.56
N SER A 18 47.45 7.52 -61.30
CA SER A 18 48.03 6.47 -62.16
C SER A 18 49.53 6.16 -62.24
N ARG A 19 49.74 4.83 -62.35
CA ARG A 19 50.92 4.01 -62.75
C ARG A 19 51.97 3.79 -61.64
N GLY A 20 52.30 2.58 -61.19
CA GLY A 20 52.09 1.22 -61.69
C GLY A 20 53.39 0.65 -62.25
N GLU A 21 54.12 -0.12 -61.43
CA GLU A 21 55.12 -1.19 -61.73
C GLU A 21 55.80 -1.56 -60.37
N ALA A 22 55.64 -2.77 -59.81
CA ALA A 22 56.30 -4.06 -60.14
C ALA A 22 57.83 -3.99 -59.88
N ILE A 23 58.59 -4.85 -59.17
CA ILE A 23 58.50 -6.23 -58.63
C ILE A 23 59.72 -6.41 -57.66
N SER A 24 59.59 -7.26 -56.61
CA SER A 24 60.58 -8.26 -56.10
C SER A 24 60.40 -8.48 -54.58
N GLU A 25 59.66 -9.51 -54.15
CA GLU A 25 60.08 -10.88 -53.83
C GLU A 25 60.93 -11.08 -52.55
N SER A 26 60.33 -11.87 -51.63
CA SER A 26 60.89 -12.92 -50.73
C SER A 26 60.36 -12.79 -49.27
N SER A 27 59.34 -13.58 -48.89
CA SER A 27 59.39 -14.87 -48.14
C SER A 27 59.86 -14.71 -46.67
N VAL A 28 59.28 -15.26 -45.60
CA VAL A 28 58.37 -16.41 -45.39
C VAL A 28 57.94 -16.48 -43.89
N THR A 29 56.66 -16.80 -43.64
CA THR A 29 55.99 -17.44 -42.47
C THR A 29 56.21 -17.03 -40.99
N LYS A 30 55.11 -16.78 -40.26
CA LYS A 30 54.56 -17.68 -39.19
C LYS A 30 53.19 -17.25 -38.60
N ARG A 31 52.22 -18.19 -38.71
CA ARG A 31 51.09 -18.61 -37.84
C ARG A 31 50.28 -17.64 -36.94
N SER A 32 48.96 -17.66 -37.20
CA SER A 32 47.78 -17.92 -36.32
C SER A 32 47.69 -17.26 -34.94
N ASP A 33 46.72 -16.36 -34.75
CA ASP A 33 45.49 -16.70 -33.98
C ASP A 33 44.38 -15.66 -34.13
N GLY A 34 43.13 -16.16 -34.05
CA GLY A 34 41.90 -15.42 -34.29
C GLY A 34 41.45 -14.49 -33.16
N GLY A 35 40.60 -13.53 -33.54
CA GLY A 35 39.92 -12.61 -32.64
C GLY A 35 39.09 -11.59 -33.43
N GLU A 36 37.93 -12.00 -33.94
CA GLU A 36 36.93 -11.07 -34.47
C GLU A 36 36.34 -10.26 -33.31
N ASN A 37 36.92 -9.07 -33.11
CA ASN A 37 36.43 -8.07 -32.20
C ASN A 37 35.35 -7.22 -32.89
N ALA A 38 34.18 -7.19 -32.27
CA ALA A 38 33.05 -6.32 -32.57
C ALA A 38 33.50 -4.86 -32.77
N ARG A 39 33.05 -4.26 -33.87
CA ARG A 39 33.04 -2.80 -34.06
C ARG A 39 31.68 -2.39 -34.61
N ASP A 40 30.77 -2.07 -33.69
CA ASP A 40 29.68 -1.13 -33.96
C ASP A 40 30.30 0.26 -34.12
N VAL A 41 30.25 0.79 -35.35
CA VAL A 41 30.45 2.21 -35.63
C VAL A 41 29.18 2.70 -36.31
N LEU A 42 28.53 3.65 -35.66
CA LEU A 42 27.42 4.44 -36.17
C LEU A 42 27.85 5.19 -37.46
N PRO A 43 27.00 5.22 -38.51
CA PRO A 43 26.81 6.48 -39.21
C PRO A 43 25.34 6.85 -39.40
N LEU A 44 25.12 8.16 -39.45
CA LEU A 44 23.87 8.87 -39.77
C LEU A 44 23.10 8.26 -40.97
N VAL A 45 21.78 8.10 -40.77
CA VAL A 45 20.61 7.91 -41.69
C VAL A 45 19.75 6.72 -41.20
N PRO A 46 18.44 6.89 -40.94
CA PRO A 46 17.68 5.95 -40.11
C PRO A 46 17.16 4.76 -40.93
N VAL A 47 17.75 3.59 -40.69
CA VAL A 47 17.06 2.31 -40.89
C VAL A 47 16.43 1.97 -39.54
N LEU A 48 15.11 2.15 -39.40
CA LEU A 48 14.39 1.69 -38.22
C LEU A 48 14.58 0.17 -38.09
N CYS A 49 15.38 -0.25 -37.12
CA CYS A 49 15.67 -1.64 -36.86
C CYS A 49 14.44 -2.30 -36.21
N GLY A 50 14.10 -3.55 -36.59
CA GLY A 50 12.89 -4.25 -36.09
C GLY A 50 12.82 -4.42 -34.56
N GLN A 51 13.94 -4.24 -33.85
CA GLN A 51 13.97 -4.23 -32.38
C GLN A 51 13.36 -2.96 -31.79
N ASP A 52 13.55 -1.80 -32.42
CA ASP A 52 12.97 -0.52 -31.96
C ASP A 52 11.45 -0.51 -32.14
N VAL A 53 10.98 -1.11 -33.24
CA VAL A 53 9.54 -1.29 -33.52
C VAL A 53 8.88 -2.21 -32.49
N ALA A 54 9.53 -3.32 -32.12
CA ALA A 54 9.02 -4.24 -31.11
C ALA A 54 8.98 -3.61 -29.70
N MET A 55 9.97 -2.79 -29.36
CA MET A 55 9.99 -2.02 -28.11
C MET A 55 8.87 -0.97 -28.09
N ALA A 56 8.70 -0.21 -29.17
CA ALA A 56 7.62 0.77 -29.28
C ALA A 56 6.23 0.11 -29.17
N ALA A 57 6.02 -1.00 -29.88
CA ALA A 57 4.78 -1.76 -29.81
C ALA A 57 4.48 -2.29 -28.39
N GLY A 58 5.49 -2.79 -27.68
CA GLY A 58 5.32 -3.25 -26.30
C GLY A 58 4.95 -2.11 -25.32
N VAL A 59 5.54 -0.93 -25.49
CA VAL A 59 5.18 0.26 -24.68
C VAL A 59 3.76 0.73 -24.97
N ILE A 60 3.38 0.81 -26.25
CA ILE A 60 2.01 1.16 -26.65
C ILE A 60 1.02 0.16 -26.06
N LEU A 61 1.31 -1.15 -26.15
CA LEU A 61 0.46 -2.19 -25.57
C LEU A 61 0.34 -2.06 -24.05
N ALA A 62 1.42 -1.72 -23.34
CA ALA A 62 1.38 -1.49 -21.90
C ALA A 62 0.42 -0.35 -21.54
N VAL A 63 0.49 0.77 -22.27
CA VAL A 63 -0.41 1.91 -22.08
C VAL A 63 -1.85 1.56 -22.41
N LEU A 64 -2.09 0.83 -23.50
CA LEU A 64 -3.44 0.38 -23.89
C LEU A 64 -4.07 -0.53 -22.83
N ILE A 65 -3.34 -1.55 -22.34
CA ILE A 65 -3.87 -2.46 -21.32
C ILE A 65 -4.06 -1.73 -19.97
N GLY A 66 -3.14 -0.85 -19.59
CA GLY A 66 -3.29 -0.02 -18.39
C GLY A 66 -4.51 0.89 -18.47
N SER A 67 -4.72 1.55 -19.62
CA SER A 67 -5.90 2.40 -19.86
C SER A 67 -7.19 1.59 -19.87
N PHE A 68 -7.16 0.39 -20.46
CA PHE A 68 -8.29 -0.55 -20.42
C PHE A 68 -8.63 -0.97 -18.99
N HIS A 69 -7.65 -1.22 -18.12
CA HIS A 69 -7.92 -1.52 -16.72
C HIS A 69 -8.58 -0.34 -16.00
N SER A 70 -8.09 0.89 -16.22
CA SER A 70 -8.70 2.10 -15.66
C SER A 70 -10.16 2.27 -16.11
N TRP A 71 -10.42 2.09 -17.40
CA TRP A 71 -11.78 2.10 -17.96
C TRP A 71 -12.66 1.00 -17.35
N CYS A 72 -12.12 -0.20 -17.18
CA CYS A 72 -12.81 -1.35 -16.60
C CYS A 72 -13.22 -1.09 -15.13
N VAL A 73 -12.32 -0.52 -14.32
CA VAL A 73 -12.62 -0.12 -12.93
C VAL A 73 -13.67 0.99 -12.91
N HIS A 74 -13.51 2.00 -13.77
CA HIS A 74 -14.47 3.10 -13.86
C HIS A 74 -15.87 2.59 -14.24
N SER A 75 -15.98 1.74 -15.27
CA SER A 75 -17.25 1.23 -15.77
C SER A 75 -17.97 0.37 -14.73
N ILE A 76 -17.23 -0.46 -14.00
CA ILE A 76 -17.80 -1.26 -12.91
C ILE A 76 -18.27 -0.37 -11.75
N HIS A 77 -17.50 0.64 -11.38
CA HIS A 77 -17.92 1.59 -10.35
C HIS A 77 -19.20 2.33 -10.77
N GLU A 78 -19.26 2.82 -12.00
CA GLU A 78 -20.42 3.52 -12.55
C GLU A 78 -21.65 2.61 -12.57
N ASN A 79 -21.52 1.39 -13.09
CA ASN A 79 -22.66 0.50 -13.29
C ASN A 79 -23.13 -0.17 -11.99
N LEU A 80 -22.25 -0.39 -11.01
CA LEU A 80 -22.65 -0.97 -9.71
C LEU A 80 -23.32 0.04 -8.77
N LEU A 81 -23.04 1.33 -8.90
CA LEU A 81 -23.65 2.36 -8.03
C LEU A 81 -24.68 3.21 -8.76
N TRP A 82 -24.72 3.15 -10.09
CA TRP A 82 -25.38 4.12 -10.95
C TRP A 82 -24.91 5.56 -10.67
N PHE A 83 -23.61 5.70 -10.45
CA PHE A 83 -23.01 6.84 -9.75
C PHE A 83 -23.29 8.20 -10.39
N SER A 84 -23.37 8.27 -11.73
CA SER A 84 -23.67 9.51 -12.45
C SER A 84 -25.08 10.05 -12.24
N ASN A 85 -26.03 9.18 -11.89
CA ASN A 85 -27.44 9.54 -11.73
C ASN A 85 -27.83 9.80 -10.28
N LEU A 86 -26.96 9.43 -9.32
CA LEU A 86 -27.16 9.71 -7.90
C LEU A 86 -27.11 11.22 -7.60
N GLU A 87 -27.89 11.65 -6.61
CA GLU A 87 -27.78 13.00 -6.05
C GLU A 87 -26.45 13.18 -5.28
N GLU A 88 -26.02 14.43 -5.05
CA GLU A 88 -24.75 14.71 -4.36
C GLU A 88 -24.65 14.01 -3.00
N VAL A 89 -25.73 14.04 -2.19
CA VAL A 89 -25.76 13.41 -0.87
C VAL A 89 -25.62 11.89 -0.98
N GLU A 90 -26.26 11.26 -1.96
CA GLU A 90 -26.18 9.81 -2.18
C GLU A 90 -24.78 9.40 -2.64
N ARG A 91 -24.18 10.18 -3.55
CA ARG A 91 -22.77 9.99 -3.95
C ARG A 91 -21.85 10.06 -2.75
N GLU A 92 -22.08 11.01 -1.85
CA GLU A 92 -21.28 11.19 -0.63
C GLU A 92 -21.45 10.05 0.38
N ILE A 93 -22.66 9.52 0.52
CA ILE A 93 -22.93 8.35 1.37
C ILE A 93 -22.20 7.10 0.85
N SER A 94 -21.99 6.99 -0.45
CA SER A 94 -21.23 5.88 -1.03
C SER A 94 -19.76 5.85 -0.57
N PHE A 95 -19.18 7.00 -0.18
CA PHE A 95 -17.85 7.08 0.46
C PHE A 95 -17.93 6.67 1.94
N ARG A 96 -17.96 5.35 2.18
CA ARG A 96 -18.05 4.79 3.53
C ARG A 96 -16.73 4.92 4.31
N THR A 97 -16.85 4.91 5.63
CA THR A 97 -15.73 4.82 6.59
C THR A 97 -14.62 5.86 6.34
N GLU A 98 -13.35 5.45 6.26
CA GLU A 98 -12.20 6.33 6.03
C GLU A 98 -12.31 7.12 4.72
N CYS A 99 -12.97 6.56 3.70
CA CYS A 99 -13.07 7.21 2.39
C CYS A 99 -13.86 8.52 2.48
N GLY A 100 -14.96 8.52 3.24
CA GLY A 100 -15.76 9.71 3.46
C GLY A 100 -14.99 10.80 4.20
N LEU A 101 -14.18 10.39 5.19
CA LEU A 101 -13.32 11.32 5.93
C LEU A 101 -12.29 11.98 5.01
N TYR A 102 -11.59 11.22 4.16
CA TYR A 102 -10.60 11.77 3.23
C TYR A 102 -11.24 12.70 2.21
N TYR A 103 -12.35 12.29 1.60
CA TYR A 103 -13.04 13.13 0.63
C TYR A 103 -13.59 14.43 1.28
N SER A 104 -13.96 14.39 2.56
CA SER A 104 -14.39 15.60 3.29
C SER A 104 -13.30 16.67 3.40
N TYR A 105 -12.03 16.29 3.50
CA TYR A 105 -10.91 17.25 3.53
C TYR A 105 -10.62 17.86 2.16
N TYR A 106 -10.77 17.07 1.10
CA TYR A 106 -10.74 17.59 -0.28
C TYR A 106 -11.85 18.63 -0.47
N LYS A 107 -13.09 18.32 -0.05
CA LYS A 107 -14.23 19.26 -0.09
C LYS A 107 -13.96 20.53 0.74
N GLN A 108 -13.39 20.41 1.93
CA GLN A 108 -13.03 21.54 2.78
C GLN A 108 -12.06 22.50 2.09
N MET A 109 -11.03 22.00 1.40
CA MET A 109 -10.08 22.81 0.63
C MET A 109 -10.73 23.56 -0.54
N LEU A 110 -11.71 22.94 -1.19
CA LEU A 110 -12.44 23.55 -2.29
C LEU A 110 -13.42 24.63 -1.83
N GLN A 111 -14.07 24.42 -0.68
CA GLN A 111 -15.01 25.37 -0.09
C GLN A 111 -14.32 26.58 0.56
N ALA A 112 -13.03 26.46 0.90
CA ALA A 112 -12.27 27.56 1.49
C ALA A 112 -12.10 28.74 0.50
N PRO A 113 -12.20 30.00 0.96
CA PRO A 113 -12.17 31.17 0.09
C PRO A 113 -10.84 31.29 -0.68
N SER A 114 -9.73 30.85 -0.09
CA SER A 114 -8.42 30.81 -0.74
C SER A 114 -7.67 29.52 -0.40
N ILE A 115 -6.68 29.14 -1.20
CA ILE A 115 -5.82 27.97 -0.94
C ILE A 115 -5.08 28.13 0.40
N GLN A 116 -4.59 29.34 0.69
CA GLN A 116 -3.90 29.62 1.95
C GLN A 116 -4.83 29.46 3.15
N GLN A 117 -6.08 29.94 3.04
CA GLN A 117 -7.07 29.79 4.10
C GLN A 117 -7.44 28.31 4.30
N GLY A 118 -7.65 27.55 3.21
CA GLY A 118 -7.93 26.12 3.30
C GLY A 118 -6.78 25.33 3.96
N LEU A 119 -5.53 25.63 3.60
CA LEU A 119 -4.36 25.03 4.24
C LEU A 119 -4.29 25.38 5.73
N TYR A 120 -4.54 26.64 6.09
CA TYR A 120 -4.57 27.08 7.48
C TYR A 120 -5.64 26.35 8.29
N GLU A 121 -6.84 26.17 7.73
CA GLU A 121 -7.94 25.43 8.35
C GLU A 121 -7.65 23.94 8.51
N LEU A 122 -6.95 23.30 7.56
CA LEU A 122 -6.53 21.90 7.70
C LEU A 122 -5.41 21.71 8.73
N ILE A 123 -4.50 22.68 8.85
CA ILE A 123 -3.39 22.65 9.82
C ILE A 123 -3.91 22.93 11.24
N ASN A 124 -4.94 23.77 11.38
CA ASN A 124 -5.54 24.15 12.66
C ASN A 124 -7.00 23.67 12.75
N ASP A 125 -7.25 22.41 12.37
CA ASP A 125 -8.61 21.90 12.26
C ASP A 125 -9.23 21.68 13.65
N ASN A 126 -10.33 22.38 13.91
CA ASN A 126 -11.17 22.22 15.10
C ASN A 126 -12.58 21.68 14.75
N ALA A 127 -12.80 21.34 13.48
CA ALA A 127 -14.10 20.95 12.94
C ALA A 127 -14.24 19.43 12.77
N THR A 128 -13.15 18.67 12.88
CA THR A 128 -13.18 17.20 12.79
C THR A 128 -13.35 16.58 14.18
N GLU A 129 -12.44 16.88 15.12
CA GLU A 129 -12.47 16.32 16.48
C GLU A 129 -13.03 17.31 17.50
N SER A 130 -14.07 16.90 18.22
CA SER A 130 -14.64 17.67 19.32
C SER A 130 -13.61 18.00 20.41
N ARG A 131 -13.58 19.28 20.83
CA ARG A 131 -12.72 19.84 21.90
C ARG A 131 -11.22 19.72 21.64
N ARG A 132 -10.80 19.51 20.40
CA ARG A 132 -9.39 19.40 20.01
C ARG A 132 -9.14 20.20 18.75
N THR A 133 -7.91 20.67 18.62
CA THR A 133 -7.38 21.21 17.37
C THR A 133 -6.28 20.27 16.92
N ILE A 134 -6.35 19.80 15.67
CA ILE A 134 -5.42 18.82 15.12
C ILE A 134 -4.85 19.32 13.79
N ASN A 135 -3.58 18.99 13.54
CA ASN A 135 -2.97 19.17 12.23
C ASN A 135 -3.24 17.93 11.37
N LEU A 136 -4.15 18.07 10.41
CA LEU A 136 -4.57 16.96 9.55
C LEU A 136 -3.45 16.52 8.59
N LEU A 137 -2.61 17.45 8.11
CA LEU A 137 -1.48 17.14 7.24
C LEU A 137 -0.38 16.34 7.96
N GLN A 138 -0.20 16.58 9.26
CA GLN A 138 0.73 15.81 10.07
C GLN A 138 0.22 14.40 10.37
N ARG A 139 -1.10 14.25 10.58
CA ARG A 139 -1.68 13.02 11.17
C ARG A 139 -2.40 12.09 10.19
N MET A 140 -3.00 12.60 9.12
CA MET A 140 -3.95 11.85 8.28
C MET A 140 -3.42 11.50 6.88
N ASN A 141 -2.17 11.85 6.56
CA ASN A 141 -1.56 11.68 5.24
C ASN A 141 -2.44 12.20 4.08
N ILE A 142 -3.05 13.39 4.22
CA ILE A 142 -4.00 13.96 3.24
C ILE A 142 -3.34 14.78 2.12
N TYR A 143 -2.08 14.48 1.77
CA TYR A 143 -1.32 15.28 0.81
C TYR A 143 -1.88 15.18 -0.61
N GLN A 144 -2.39 14.00 -0.99
CA GLN A 144 -3.04 13.79 -2.28
C GLN A 144 -4.35 14.59 -2.39
N GLU A 145 -5.15 14.67 -1.33
CA GLU A 145 -6.37 15.50 -1.33
C GLU A 145 -6.01 16.98 -1.48
N VAL A 146 -5.01 17.46 -0.74
CA VAL A 146 -4.56 18.86 -0.84
C VAL A 146 -4.02 19.16 -2.24
N LEU A 147 -3.15 18.30 -2.78
CA LEU A 147 -2.59 18.48 -4.12
C LEU A 147 -3.70 18.52 -5.19
N LEU A 148 -4.65 17.57 -5.14
CA LEU A 148 -5.77 17.58 -6.08
C LEU A 148 -6.67 18.79 -5.92
N SER A 149 -6.93 19.26 -4.70
CA SER A 149 -7.75 20.44 -4.49
C SER A 149 -7.09 21.70 -5.09
N ILE A 150 -5.76 21.81 -4.98
CA ILE A 150 -4.99 22.89 -5.58
C ILE A 150 -5.05 22.79 -7.11
N LEU A 151 -4.79 21.60 -7.68
CA LEU A 151 -4.86 21.40 -9.13
C LEU A 151 -6.24 21.73 -9.69
N TYR A 152 -7.30 21.30 -9.01
CA TYR A 152 -8.68 21.58 -9.41
C TYR A 152 -9.06 23.07 -9.32
N ARG A 153 -8.43 23.83 -8.41
CA ARG A 153 -8.65 25.28 -8.28
C ARG A 153 -7.81 26.13 -9.24
N VAL A 154 -6.63 25.65 -9.61
CA VAL A 154 -5.68 26.40 -10.45
C VAL A 154 -5.89 26.13 -11.94
N LEU A 155 -6.25 24.90 -12.31
CA LEU A 155 -6.51 24.51 -13.69
C LEU A 155 -8.00 24.74 -14.05
N PRO A 156 -8.34 24.98 -15.33
CA PRO A 156 -9.72 25.21 -15.79
C PRO A 156 -10.55 23.91 -15.85
N ILE A 157 -10.40 23.03 -14.85
CA ILE A 157 -11.08 21.72 -14.78
C ILE A 157 -12.55 21.90 -14.38
N GLN A 158 -12.84 22.93 -13.59
CA GLN A 158 -14.18 23.28 -13.11
C GLN A 158 -15.19 23.53 -14.24
N GLU A 159 -14.73 23.86 -15.44
CA GLU A 159 -15.57 24.07 -16.61
C GLU A 159 -16.14 22.77 -17.19
N TYR A 160 -15.48 21.62 -16.95
CA TYR A 160 -15.79 20.36 -17.62
C TYR A 160 -16.12 19.22 -16.67
N LEU A 161 -15.74 19.31 -15.39
CA LEU A 161 -15.81 18.17 -14.47
C LEU A 161 -16.11 18.57 -13.03
N ASP A 162 -17.11 17.92 -12.42
CA ASP A 162 -17.40 18.12 -10.99
C ASP A 162 -16.24 17.62 -10.11
N PRO A 163 -16.08 18.20 -8.91
CA PRO A 163 -14.98 17.85 -8.01
C PRO A 163 -14.90 16.35 -7.67
N VAL A 164 -16.06 15.73 -7.45
CA VAL A 164 -16.16 14.29 -7.13
C VAL A 164 -15.56 13.46 -8.26
N TYR A 165 -15.92 13.75 -9.51
CA TYR A 165 -15.43 13.01 -10.67
C TYR A 165 -13.93 13.21 -10.86
N PHE A 166 -13.43 14.45 -10.71
CA PHE A 166 -11.99 14.71 -10.78
C PHE A 166 -11.21 13.90 -9.75
N TYR A 167 -11.74 13.80 -8.53
CA TYR A 167 -11.13 13.01 -7.47
C TYR A 167 -11.09 11.51 -7.82
N ILE A 168 -12.24 10.90 -8.16
CA ILE A 168 -12.30 9.45 -8.41
C ILE A 168 -11.58 9.05 -9.71
N TYR A 169 -11.66 9.85 -10.78
CA TYR A 169 -11.00 9.57 -12.06
C TYR A 169 -9.48 9.63 -11.91
N THR A 170 -8.96 10.50 -11.04
CA THR A 170 -7.53 10.51 -10.75
C THR A 170 -7.08 9.19 -10.10
N VAL A 171 -7.86 8.65 -9.16
CA VAL A 171 -7.55 7.35 -8.54
C VAL A 171 -7.62 6.22 -9.56
N PHE A 172 -8.62 6.22 -10.44
CA PHE A 172 -8.74 5.23 -11.51
C PHE A 172 -7.60 5.33 -12.52
N ALA A 173 -7.16 6.54 -12.89
CA ALA A 173 -6.01 6.75 -13.75
C ALA A 173 -4.72 6.22 -13.10
N LEU A 174 -4.59 6.36 -11.78
CA LEU A 174 -3.45 5.83 -11.04
C LEU A 174 -3.40 4.29 -11.06
N GLN A 175 -4.55 3.61 -11.17
CA GLN A 175 -4.56 2.15 -11.36
C GLN A 175 -3.99 1.74 -12.73
N ALA A 176 -4.10 2.57 -13.76
CA ALA A 176 -3.40 2.32 -15.03
C ALA A 176 -1.88 2.30 -14.81
N VAL A 177 -1.36 3.24 -14.03
CA VAL A 177 0.07 3.30 -13.68
C VAL A 177 0.51 2.03 -12.95
N TYR A 178 -0.31 1.50 -12.06
CA TYR A 178 -0.02 0.24 -11.37
C TYR A 178 0.12 -0.92 -12.35
N VAL A 179 -0.86 -1.12 -13.24
CA VAL A 179 -0.82 -2.20 -14.24
C VAL A 179 0.36 -2.05 -15.20
N ILE A 180 0.67 -0.82 -15.61
CA ILE A 180 1.86 -0.52 -16.44
C ILE A 180 3.15 -0.88 -15.70
N ALA A 181 3.26 -0.56 -14.41
CA ALA A 181 4.43 -0.90 -13.61
C ALA A 181 4.61 -2.42 -13.46
N LEU A 182 3.52 -3.18 -13.26
CA LEU A 182 3.55 -4.64 -13.24
C LEU A 182 3.93 -5.24 -14.61
N TYR A 183 3.39 -4.69 -15.69
CA TYR A 183 3.74 -5.05 -17.06
C TYR A 183 5.25 -4.88 -17.29
N ILE A 184 5.77 -3.70 -16.95
CA ILE A 184 7.20 -3.36 -17.09
C ILE A 184 8.04 -4.30 -16.22
N THR A 185 7.64 -4.58 -14.98
CA THR A 185 8.38 -5.50 -14.10
C THR A 185 8.50 -6.89 -14.72
N SER A 186 7.40 -7.46 -15.23
CA SER A 186 7.43 -8.78 -15.86
C SER A 186 8.21 -8.79 -17.19
N TRP A 187 8.15 -7.69 -17.96
CA TRP A 187 8.97 -7.51 -19.15
C TRP A 187 10.45 -7.44 -18.81
N LEU A 188 10.83 -6.65 -17.79
CA LEU A 188 12.22 -6.57 -17.31
C LEU A 188 12.72 -7.92 -16.80
N LEU A 189 11.89 -8.73 -16.15
CA LEU A 189 12.33 -10.05 -15.69
C LEU A 189 12.50 -11.04 -16.85
N SER A 190 11.55 -11.10 -17.77
CA SER A 190 11.50 -12.13 -18.83
C SER A 190 12.24 -11.76 -20.13
N GLY A 191 12.44 -10.46 -20.38
CA GLY A 191 12.88 -9.92 -21.66
C GLY A 191 11.86 -10.07 -22.79
N SER A 192 10.57 -10.22 -22.49
CA SER A 192 9.47 -10.29 -23.47
C SER A 192 8.29 -9.41 -23.06
N TRP A 193 7.80 -8.59 -23.99
CA TRP A 193 6.60 -7.77 -23.79
C TRP A 193 5.35 -8.63 -23.56
N LEU A 194 5.34 -9.87 -24.08
CA LEU A 194 4.24 -10.83 -23.90
C LEU A 194 4.06 -11.24 -22.43
N ALA A 195 5.14 -11.25 -21.64
CA ALA A 195 5.07 -11.49 -20.20
C ALA A 195 4.33 -10.36 -19.48
N GLY A 196 4.61 -9.11 -19.90
CA GLY A 196 3.89 -7.95 -19.42
C GLY A 196 2.39 -8.04 -19.73
N ALA A 197 2.04 -8.42 -20.97
CA ALA A 197 0.65 -8.55 -21.39
C ALA A 197 -0.09 -9.64 -20.59
N LEU A 198 0.57 -10.78 -20.37
CA LEU A 198 0.03 -11.87 -19.55
C LEU A 198 -0.16 -11.47 -18.09
N SER A 199 0.85 -10.80 -17.49
CA SER A 199 0.76 -10.26 -16.13
C SER A 199 -0.40 -9.28 -15.96
N ALA A 200 -0.56 -8.35 -16.90
CA ALA A 200 -1.61 -7.35 -16.87
C ALA A 200 -3.00 -7.97 -17.06
N THR A 201 -3.13 -8.94 -17.97
CA THR A 201 -4.38 -9.68 -18.19
C THR A 201 -4.80 -10.45 -16.94
N TRP A 202 -3.88 -11.15 -16.30
CA TRP A 202 -4.13 -11.85 -15.03
C TRP A 202 -4.52 -10.91 -13.90
N TYR A 203 -3.89 -9.72 -13.83
CA TYR A 203 -4.24 -8.71 -12.86
C TYR A 203 -5.69 -8.23 -13.01
N ILE A 204 -6.13 -7.98 -14.25
CA ILE A 204 -7.48 -7.50 -14.58
C ILE A 204 -8.53 -8.58 -14.30
N ILE A 205 -8.28 -9.83 -14.69
CA ILE A 205 -9.25 -10.93 -14.52
C ILE A 205 -9.43 -11.28 -13.03
N ASN A 206 -8.38 -11.23 -12.23
CA ASN A 206 -8.44 -11.55 -10.80
C ASN A 206 -8.69 -10.31 -9.93
N ARG A 207 -9.46 -9.33 -10.42
CA ARG A 207 -9.70 -8.03 -9.75
C ARG A 207 -10.05 -8.18 -8.26
N VAL A 208 -10.91 -9.13 -7.93
CA VAL A 208 -11.39 -9.43 -6.56
C VAL A 208 -10.26 -9.72 -5.57
N ASP A 209 -9.13 -10.23 -6.06
CA ASP A 209 -7.95 -10.57 -5.27
C ASP A 209 -6.79 -9.60 -5.47
N THR A 210 -6.82 -8.75 -6.51
CA THR A 210 -5.73 -7.81 -6.86
C THR A 210 -6.01 -6.37 -6.47
N THR A 211 -7.27 -5.94 -6.42
CA THR A 211 -7.65 -4.59 -6.05
C THR A 211 -9.06 -4.52 -5.45
N ARG A 212 -9.36 -3.43 -4.75
CA ARG A 212 -10.69 -3.11 -4.18
C ARG A 212 -11.11 -1.67 -4.44
N VAL A 213 -10.40 -1.04 -5.39
CA VAL A 213 -10.54 0.37 -5.73
C VAL A 213 -11.96 0.74 -6.17
N GLU A 214 -12.73 -0.21 -6.72
CA GLU A 214 -14.08 0.02 -7.23
C GLU A 214 -15.11 0.37 -6.13
N PHE A 215 -14.91 -0.11 -4.90
CA PHE A 215 -15.80 0.15 -3.76
C PHE A 215 -15.19 1.03 -2.68
N THR A 216 -13.87 1.18 -2.67
CA THR A 216 -13.13 1.85 -1.59
C THR A 216 -12.11 2.84 -2.14
N ILE A 217 -12.54 3.67 -3.08
CA ILE A 217 -11.70 4.50 -3.96
C ILE A 217 -10.63 5.27 -3.19
N SER A 218 -11.03 6.06 -2.18
CA SER A 218 -10.16 7.00 -1.47
C SER A 218 -9.16 6.37 -0.51
N LEU A 219 -9.17 5.04 -0.36
CA LEU A 219 -8.24 4.38 0.56
C LEU A 219 -6.78 4.63 0.17
N ARG A 220 -5.94 4.82 1.20
CA ARG A 220 -4.52 5.15 1.03
C ARG A 220 -3.77 4.12 0.20
N GLU A 221 -4.13 2.83 0.29
CA GLU A 221 -3.46 1.80 -0.49
C GLU A 221 -3.68 1.98 -2.00
N ASN A 222 -4.86 2.45 -2.43
CA ASN A 222 -5.15 2.68 -3.86
C ASN A 222 -4.31 3.84 -4.42
N TRP A 223 -3.94 4.80 -3.57
CA TRP A 223 -3.01 5.87 -3.91
C TRP A 223 -1.56 5.40 -3.91
N SER A 224 -1.15 4.60 -2.93
CA SER A 224 0.27 4.31 -2.69
C SER A 224 0.81 3.13 -3.49
N LEU A 225 0.02 2.06 -3.67
CA LEU A 225 0.45 0.84 -4.35
C LEU A 225 0.93 1.06 -5.79
N PRO A 226 0.33 1.95 -6.59
CA PRO A 226 0.85 2.29 -7.91
C PRO A 226 2.28 2.85 -7.88
N PHE A 227 2.58 3.74 -6.92
CA PHE A 227 3.94 4.26 -6.73
C PHE A 227 4.90 3.18 -6.22
N PHE A 228 4.43 2.28 -5.35
CA PHE A 228 5.23 1.15 -4.90
C PHE A 228 5.58 0.18 -6.03
N ALA A 229 4.62 -0.13 -6.91
CA ALA A 229 4.88 -0.98 -8.06
C ALA A 229 5.87 -0.33 -9.04
N LEU A 230 5.77 0.98 -9.25
CA LEU A 230 6.75 1.73 -10.02
C LEU A 230 8.14 1.69 -9.37
N GLN A 231 8.21 1.78 -8.03
CA GLN A 231 9.45 1.64 -7.26
C GLN A 231 10.06 0.25 -7.45
N VAL A 232 9.26 -0.82 -7.36
CA VAL A 232 9.72 -2.21 -7.59
C VAL A 232 10.22 -2.39 -9.03
N ALA A 233 9.51 -1.84 -10.03
CA ALA A 233 9.96 -1.86 -11.43
C ALA A 233 11.30 -1.13 -11.61
N ALA A 234 11.45 0.05 -10.99
CA ALA A 234 12.66 0.85 -11.04
C ALA A 234 13.85 0.16 -10.34
N ILE A 235 13.64 -0.46 -9.17
CA ILE A 235 14.67 -1.25 -8.48
C ILE A 235 15.07 -2.48 -9.31
N THR A 236 14.09 -3.17 -9.91
CA THR A 236 14.32 -4.30 -10.82
C THR A 236 15.17 -3.86 -12.02
N CYS A 237 14.93 -2.66 -12.56
CA CYS A 237 15.77 -2.07 -13.60
C CYS A 237 17.18 -1.78 -13.07
N TYR A 238 17.31 -1.12 -11.92
CA TYR A 238 18.60 -0.73 -11.31
C TYR A 238 19.53 -1.92 -11.01
N LEU A 239 18.96 -3.06 -10.61
CA LEU A 239 19.71 -4.27 -10.28
C LEU A 239 20.23 -5.02 -11.53
N ARG A 240 19.91 -4.57 -12.75
CA ARG A 240 20.42 -5.20 -13.97
C ARG A 240 21.90 -4.86 -14.22
N PRO A 241 22.70 -5.83 -14.69
CA PRO A 241 24.15 -5.68 -14.81
C PRO A 241 24.64 -4.76 -15.94
N GLN A 242 23.78 -4.28 -16.84
CA GLN A 242 24.19 -3.62 -18.09
C GLN A 242 23.86 -2.11 -18.18
N LEU A 243 23.55 -1.46 -17.05
CA LEU A 243 23.16 -0.04 -17.08
C LEU A 243 24.38 0.89 -17.17
N LYS A 244 24.31 1.89 -18.07
CA LYS A 244 25.30 2.99 -18.12
C LYS A 244 25.20 3.86 -16.85
N PRO A 245 26.29 4.52 -16.40
CA PRO A 245 26.27 5.34 -15.18
C PRO A 245 25.19 6.44 -15.16
N LEU A 246 24.93 7.08 -16.31
CA LEU A 246 23.85 8.07 -16.44
C LEU A 246 22.47 7.43 -16.24
N GLN A 247 22.23 6.26 -16.83
CA GLN A 247 20.97 5.53 -16.69
C GLN A 247 20.78 5.05 -15.25
N GLN A 248 21.84 4.61 -14.58
CA GLN A 248 21.79 4.26 -13.15
C GLN A 248 21.33 5.45 -12.29
N LYS A 249 21.87 6.66 -12.53
CA LYS A 249 21.44 7.87 -11.81
C LYS A 249 19.97 8.21 -12.07
N VAL A 250 19.52 8.14 -13.32
CA VAL A 250 18.11 8.41 -13.69
C VAL A 250 17.17 7.41 -13.03
N VAL A 251 17.51 6.12 -13.07
CA VAL A 251 16.70 5.08 -12.43
C VAL A 251 16.69 5.26 -10.90
N LEU A 252 17.82 5.59 -10.29
CA LEU A 252 17.88 5.83 -8.84
C LEU A 252 17.03 7.05 -8.44
N TRP A 253 17.00 8.10 -9.25
CA TRP A 253 16.11 9.24 -9.05
C TRP A 253 14.63 8.85 -9.18
N LEU A 254 14.29 7.96 -10.12
CA LEU A 254 12.95 7.39 -10.21
C LEU A 254 12.61 6.54 -8.98
N VAL A 255 13.54 5.75 -8.46
CA VAL A 255 13.36 5.01 -7.19
C VAL A 255 13.10 6.00 -6.04
N PHE A 256 13.85 7.10 -5.96
CA PHE A 256 13.62 8.13 -4.94
C PHE A 256 12.24 8.79 -5.06
N LEU A 257 11.86 9.27 -6.25
CA LEU A 257 10.57 9.93 -6.45
C LEU A 257 9.38 9.00 -6.17
N SER A 258 9.45 7.77 -6.68
CA SER A 258 8.40 6.76 -6.42
C SER A 258 8.34 6.37 -4.94
N SER A 259 9.48 6.24 -4.25
CA SER A 259 9.54 6.00 -2.80
C SER A 259 8.95 7.16 -2.00
N LEU A 260 9.26 8.41 -2.37
CA LEU A 260 8.73 9.62 -1.74
C LEU A 260 7.20 9.67 -1.86
N CYS A 261 6.66 9.49 -3.07
CA CYS A 261 5.21 9.46 -3.30
C CYS A 261 4.53 8.32 -2.54
N PHE A 262 5.15 7.12 -2.52
CA PHE A 262 4.66 5.98 -1.74
C PHE A 262 4.59 6.30 -0.24
N CYS A 263 5.62 6.93 0.32
CA CYS A 263 5.68 7.27 1.73
C CYS A 263 4.72 8.42 2.12
N LEU A 264 4.54 9.40 1.23
CA LEU A 264 3.63 10.52 1.46
C LEU A 264 2.17 10.07 1.50
N THR A 265 1.78 9.19 0.57
CA THR A 265 0.38 8.82 0.33
C THR A 265 -0.16 7.77 1.29
N TRP A 266 0.69 7.07 2.06
CA TRP A 266 0.25 6.00 2.96
C TRP A 266 1.03 5.92 4.26
N GLN A 267 0.32 5.91 5.39
CA GLN A 267 0.92 5.90 6.73
C GLN A 267 1.67 4.60 7.08
N PHE A 268 1.25 3.46 6.51
CA PHE A 268 1.84 2.15 6.83
C PHE A 268 3.01 1.76 5.93
N ASN A 269 3.47 2.68 5.06
CA ASN A 269 4.58 2.48 4.13
C ASN A 269 5.84 1.90 4.82
N GLN A 270 6.10 2.30 6.06
CA GLN A 270 7.28 1.90 6.83
C GLN A 270 7.40 0.39 7.04
N PHE A 271 6.28 -0.34 7.13
CA PHE A 271 6.32 -1.79 7.31
C PHE A 271 6.70 -2.50 6.00
N ILE A 272 6.22 -1.99 4.87
CA ILE A 272 6.56 -2.51 3.54
C ILE A 272 8.02 -2.19 3.21
N LEU A 273 8.49 -0.98 3.53
CA LEU A 273 9.90 -0.62 3.39
C LEU A 273 10.81 -1.44 4.31
N LEU A 274 10.37 -1.79 5.52
CA LEU A 274 11.12 -2.71 6.39
C LEU A 274 11.27 -4.08 5.74
N VAL A 275 10.20 -4.64 5.15
CA VAL A 275 10.28 -5.91 4.41
C VAL A 275 11.24 -5.80 3.23
N GLN A 276 11.16 -4.73 2.45
CA GLN A 276 12.09 -4.48 1.33
C GLN A 276 13.54 -4.33 1.83
N ALA A 277 13.77 -3.65 2.95
CA ALA A 277 15.08 -3.50 3.57
C ALA A 277 15.64 -4.84 4.06
N LEU A 278 14.83 -5.69 4.70
CA LEU A 278 15.21 -7.05 5.09
C LEU A 278 15.59 -7.92 3.88
N ILE A 279 14.91 -7.73 2.74
CA ILE A 279 15.23 -8.43 1.49
C ILE A 279 16.57 -7.96 0.95
N ILE A 280 16.82 -6.64 0.92
CA ILE A 280 18.12 -6.09 0.51
C ILE A 280 19.24 -6.61 1.44
N PHE A 281 18.99 -6.68 2.75
CA PHE A 281 19.92 -7.25 3.72
C PHE A 281 20.23 -8.72 3.45
N GLY A 282 19.20 -9.52 3.14
CA GLY A 282 19.38 -10.92 2.75
C GLY A 282 20.21 -11.08 1.48
N LEU A 283 19.92 -10.30 0.44
CA LEU A 283 20.68 -10.31 -0.81
C LEU A 283 22.16 -9.94 -0.61
N ASP A 284 22.44 -8.98 0.28
CA ASP A 284 23.80 -8.57 0.63
C ASP A 284 24.55 -9.66 1.41
N CYS A 285 23.89 -10.25 2.41
CA CYS A 285 24.40 -11.38 3.20
C CYS A 285 24.86 -12.56 2.33
N PHE A 286 24.16 -12.82 1.22
CA PHE A 286 24.41 -13.92 0.32
C PHE A 286 25.27 -13.58 -0.93
N ASP A 287 25.90 -12.40 -0.97
CA ASP A 287 26.70 -11.90 -2.11
C ASP A 287 25.94 -11.84 -3.45
N LEU A 288 24.62 -11.61 -3.44
CA LEU A 288 23.80 -11.55 -4.65
C LEU A 288 23.76 -10.15 -5.27
N ILE A 289 24.10 -9.11 -4.50
CA ILE A 289 24.15 -7.71 -4.94
C ILE A 289 25.45 -7.02 -4.53
N SER A 290 25.81 -5.96 -5.27
CA SER A 290 27.04 -5.23 -4.99
C SER A 290 26.90 -4.34 -3.73
N PRO A 291 28.01 -4.07 -3.02
CA PRO A 291 28.05 -3.13 -1.90
C PRO A 291 27.45 -1.77 -2.21
N GLU A 292 27.78 -1.23 -3.39
CA GLU A 292 27.35 0.10 -3.82
C GLU A 292 25.85 0.15 -4.08
N GLN A 293 25.28 -0.92 -4.63
CA GLN A 293 23.84 -1.06 -4.84
C GLN A 293 23.09 -1.08 -3.51
N VAL A 294 23.58 -1.84 -2.52
CA VAL A 294 23.01 -1.91 -1.16
C VAL A 294 22.98 -0.53 -0.53
N THR A 295 24.13 0.15 -0.48
CA THR A 295 24.24 1.48 0.13
C THR A 295 23.35 2.49 -0.59
N SER A 296 23.32 2.48 -1.93
CA SER A 296 22.47 3.40 -2.71
C SER A 296 20.98 3.20 -2.42
N LEU A 297 20.50 1.96 -2.39
CA LEU A 297 19.09 1.65 -2.12
C LEU A 297 18.69 2.04 -0.69
N TYR A 298 19.53 1.75 0.30
CA TYR A 298 19.29 2.16 1.69
C TYR A 298 19.30 3.67 1.87
N LEU A 299 20.24 4.39 1.24
CA LEU A 299 20.26 5.84 1.29
C LEU A 299 19.02 6.45 0.65
N VAL A 300 18.53 5.89 -0.47
CA VAL A 300 17.28 6.35 -1.09
C VAL A 300 16.07 6.13 -0.18
N GLN A 301 15.95 4.95 0.45
CA GLN A 301 14.86 4.69 1.40
C GLN A 301 14.92 5.63 2.62
N ALA A 302 16.11 5.78 3.23
CA ALA A 302 16.30 6.65 4.39
C ALA A 302 16.03 8.13 4.05
N THR A 303 16.56 8.63 2.93
CA THR A 303 16.33 10.00 2.50
C THR A 303 14.87 10.26 2.14
N SER A 304 14.17 9.29 1.55
CA SER A 304 12.71 9.39 1.28
C SER A 304 11.92 9.50 2.58
N LEU A 305 12.21 8.66 3.58
CA LEU A 305 11.58 8.73 4.90
C LEU A 305 11.86 10.07 5.61
N LEU A 306 13.11 10.55 5.58
CA LEU A 306 13.48 11.84 6.17
C LEU A 306 12.86 13.04 5.44
N ALA A 307 12.72 12.96 4.11
CA ALA A 307 12.01 13.97 3.34
C ALA A 307 10.51 14.01 3.70
N VAL A 308 9.86 12.86 3.85
CA VAL A 308 8.47 12.79 4.34
C VAL A 308 8.36 13.29 5.77
N TRP A 309 9.32 12.97 6.64
CA TRP A 309 9.37 13.51 8.00
C TRP A 309 9.36 15.04 8.00
N ALA A 310 10.18 15.68 7.16
CA ALA A 310 10.20 17.13 7.02
C ALA A 310 8.87 17.68 6.45
N LEU A 311 8.33 17.04 5.40
CA LEU A 311 7.06 17.45 4.79
C LEU A 311 5.87 17.30 5.74
N GLN A 312 5.90 16.30 6.62
CA GLN A 312 4.86 16.03 7.62
C GLN A 312 5.07 16.75 8.95
N PHE A 313 5.60 17.97 8.91
CA PHE A 313 5.80 18.81 10.10
C PHE A 313 6.57 18.08 11.20
N CYS A 314 7.65 17.41 10.82
CA CYS A 314 8.52 16.66 11.71
C CYS A 314 7.79 15.57 12.51
N ASN A 315 6.82 14.87 11.91
CA ASN A 315 6.04 13.83 12.58
C ASN A 315 6.98 12.78 13.26
N PRO A 316 6.98 12.69 14.59
CA PRO A 316 7.97 11.88 15.30
C PRO A 316 7.79 10.37 15.05
N MET A 317 6.61 9.92 14.59
CA MET A 317 6.39 8.50 14.26
C MET A 317 7.34 7.98 13.17
N ILE A 318 7.73 8.81 12.21
CA ILE A 318 8.62 8.40 11.10
C ILE A 318 10.05 8.15 11.62
N LEU A 319 10.54 9.01 12.51
CA LEU A 319 11.85 8.83 13.16
C LEU A 319 11.85 7.60 14.08
N GLY A 320 10.73 7.35 14.76
CA GLY A 320 10.52 6.15 15.58
C GLY A 320 10.28 4.86 14.78
N SER A 321 10.32 4.91 13.44
CA SER A 321 10.05 3.75 12.58
C SER A 321 11.11 2.66 12.75
N LEU A 322 10.66 1.41 12.73
CA LEU A 322 11.56 0.26 12.75
C LEU A 322 12.39 0.17 11.45
N ALA A 323 11.83 0.61 10.32
CA ALA A 323 12.52 0.67 9.04
C ALA A 323 13.75 1.58 9.08
N LEU A 324 13.60 2.83 9.54
CA LEU A 324 14.74 3.76 9.61
C LEU A 324 15.80 3.27 10.60
N SER A 325 15.37 2.76 11.75
CA SER A 325 16.27 2.16 12.76
C SER A 325 17.07 0.99 12.17
N PHE A 326 16.42 0.13 11.38
CA PHE A 326 17.04 -1.00 10.71
C PHE A 326 18.05 -0.57 9.64
N ILE A 327 17.67 0.38 8.77
CA ILE A 327 18.54 0.88 7.70
C ILE A 327 19.81 1.51 8.27
N VAL A 328 19.68 2.36 9.29
CA VAL A 328 20.84 2.98 9.97
C VAL A 328 21.72 1.92 10.61
N SER A 329 21.14 0.92 11.28
CA SER A 329 21.89 -0.17 11.90
C SER A 329 22.63 -1.02 10.87
N ALA A 330 21.98 -1.38 9.76
CA ALA A 330 22.56 -2.17 8.69
C ALA A 330 23.75 -1.44 8.04
N LEU A 331 23.61 -0.14 7.75
CA LEU A 331 24.71 0.66 7.20
C LEU A 331 25.87 0.81 8.19
N PHE A 332 25.57 1.00 9.48
CA PHE A 332 26.58 1.16 10.53
C PHE A 332 27.38 -0.13 10.74
N VAL A 333 26.72 -1.26 11.02
CA VAL A 333 27.42 -2.54 11.30
C VAL A 333 28.22 -2.99 10.07
N ARG A 334 27.70 -2.76 8.87
CA ARG A 334 28.42 -3.02 7.61
C ARG A 334 29.74 -2.27 7.48
N HIS A 335 29.85 -1.06 8.04
CA HIS A 335 31.11 -0.32 8.01
C HIS A 335 32.22 -0.99 8.83
N PHE A 336 31.85 -1.73 9.89
CA PHE A 336 32.80 -2.35 10.81
C PHE A 336 33.07 -3.84 10.53
N GLN A 337 32.15 -4.55 9.88
CA GLN A 337 32.27 -5.99 9.63
C GLN A 337 32.13 -6.33 8.15
N ASP A 338 33.20 -6.88 7.58
CA ASP A 338 33.14 -7.55 6.28
C ASP A 338 32.78 -9.03 6.45
N VAL A 339 31.57 -9.37 6.01
CA VAL A 339 30.96 -10.71 6.11
C VAL A 339 31.37 -11.61 4.95
N ARG A 340 32.02 -11.06 3.90
CA ARG A 340 32.24 -11.75 2.62
C ARG A 340 33.46 -12.69 2.61
N THR A 341 34.23 -12.73 3.70
CA THR A 341 35.52 -13.44 3.76
C THR A 341 35.47 -14.69 4.66
N GLY A 342 35.87 -15.84 4.13
CA GLY A 342 36.13 -17.06 4.91
C GLY A 342 35.53 -18.35 4.33
N ARG A 343 35.86 -19.49 4.96
CA ARG A 343 35.26 -20.80 4.66
C ARG A 343 33.81 -20.89 5.18
N LEU A 344 33.04 -21.87 4.73
CA LEU A 344 31.60 -22.04 5.04
C LEU A 344 31.22 -21.80 6.51
N LEU A 345 31.79 -22.57 7.44
CA LEU A 345 31.43 -22.50 8.87
C LEU A 345 31.78 -21.17 9.54
N PRO A 346 33.02 -20.62 9.43
CA PRO A 346 33.33 -19.31 10.00
C PRO A 346 32.55 -18.19 9.31
N ARG A 347 32.22 -18.32 8.02
CA ARG A 347 31.38 -17.36 7.30
C ARG A 347 29.95 -17.35 7.83
N LEU A 348 29.34 -18.52 8.05
CA LEU A 348 28.03 -18.64 8.69
C LEU A 348 28.03 -18.03 10.10
N GLY A 349 29.08 -18.27 10.89
CA GLY A 349 29.25 -17.64 12.20
C GLY A 349 29.33 -16.11 12.11
N LYS A 350 30.11 -15.57 11.17
CA LYS A 350 30.18 -14.12 10.90
C LYS A 350 28.83 -13.55 10.47
N MET A 351 28.09 -14.24 9.59
CA MET A 351 26.76 -13.82 9.14
C MET A 351 25.73 -13.80 10.27
N LEU A 352 25.75 -14.83 11.13
CA LEU A 352 24.88 -14.90 12.31
C LEU A 352 25.20 -13.76 13.28
N LEU A 353 26.49 -13.53 13.56
CA LEU A 353 26.94 -12.41 14.39
C LEU A 353 26.53 -11.07 13.78
N HIS A 354 26.74 -10.88 12.48
CA HIS A 354 26.36 -9.66 11.76
C HIS A 354 24.84 -9.40 11.87
N SER A 355 24.03 -10.43 11.64
CA SER A 355 22.57 -10.35 11.77
C SER A 355 22.14 -10.04 13.21
N LEU A 356 22.74 -10.68 14.21
CA LEU A 356 22.50 -10.40 15.62
C LEU A 356 22.88 -8.96 16.01
N LEU A 357 24.01 -8.46 15.52
CA LEU A 357 24.46 -7.09 15.77
C LEU A 357 23.52 -6.07 15.11
N VAL A 358 23.12 -6.29 13.86
CA VAL A 358 22.17 -5.42 13.16
C VAL A 358 20.82 -5.41 13.89
N LEU A 359 20.27 -6.57 14.24
CA LEU A 359 18.98 -6.67 14.93
C LEU A 359 19.03 -6.07 16.33
N SER A 360 20.07 -6.35 17.11
CA SER A 360 20.22 -5.78 18.46
C SER A 360 20.38 -4.26 18.42
N LEU A 361 21.24 -3.73 17.52
CA LEU A 361 21.39 -2.30 17.32
C LEU A 361 20.08 -1.66 16.85
N THR A 362 19.35 -2.32 15.95
CA THR A 362 18.03 -1.86 15.48
C THR A 362 17.05 -1.70 16.64
N LEU A 363 16.95 -2.70 17.52
CA LEU A 363 16.05 -2.65 18.67
C LEU A 363 16.48 -1.60 19.70
N VAL A 364 17.79 -1.48 19.96
CA VAL A 364 18.33 -0.46 20.86
C VAL A 364 18.07 0.95 20.31
N LEU A 365 18.39 1.21 19.04
CA LEU A 365 18.13 2.50 18.40
C LEU A 365 16.63 2.82 18.37
N ASN A 366 15.78 1.83 18.07
CA ASN A 366 14.34 2.03 18.07
C ASN A 366 13.82 2.37 19.48
N TYR A 367 14.26 1.64 20.50
CA TYR A 367 13.89 1.88 21.89
C TYR A 367 14.36 3.26 22.38
N VAL A 368 15.62 3.61 22.15
CA VAL A 368 16.19 4.91 22.53
C VAL A 368 15.45 6.04 21.83
N THR A 369 15.20 5.92 20.53
CA THR A 369 14.49 6.94 19.75
C THR A 369 13.05 7.10 20.24
N LYS A 370 12.33 5.99 20.48
CA LYS A 370 10.96 6.04 21.02
C LYS A 370 10.91 6.64 22.41
N ASN A 371 11.86 6.32 23.29
CA ASN A 371 11.93 6.89 24.62
C ASN A 371 12.29 8.38 24.60
N ALA A 372 13.26 8.78 23.77
CA ALA A 372 13.67 10.18 23.60
C ALA A 372 12.53 11.05 23.05
N LEU A 373 11.77 10.53 22.07
CA LEU A 373 10.63 11.22 21.46
C LEU A 373 9.30 11.00 22.21
N ARG A 374 9.31 10.26 23.33
CA ARG A 374 8.11 9.87 24.12
C ARG A 374 6.98 9.27 23.28
N LEU A 375 7.33 8.47 22.28
CA LEU A 375 6.39 7.84 21.35
C LEU A 375 5.66 6.67 22.03
N ARG A 376 4.34 6.81 22.21
CA ARG A 376 3.45 5.76 22.76
C ARG A 376 2.44 5.21 21.75
N SER A 377 2.45 5.71 20.51
CA SER A 377 1.40 5.42 19.51
C SER A 377 1.49 4.00 18.94
N ASP A 378 2.70 3.49 18.68
CA ASP A 378 2.91 2.18 18.02
C ASP A 378 2.67 0.97 18.92
N GLU A 379 2.48 1.15 20.23
CA GLU A 379 2.29 0.04 21.17
C GLU A 379 1.13 -0.88 20.75
N HIS A 380 0.11 -0.32 20.11
CA HIS A 380 -1.08 -1.07 19.70
C HIS A 380 -0.82 -2.04 18.55
N ILE A 381 0.03 -1.69 17.59
CA ILE A 381 0.40 -2.56 16.47
C ILE A 381 1.16 -3.78 17.02
N PHE A 382 2.09 -3.55 17.94
CA PHE A 382 2.83 -4.64 18.58
C PHE A 382 1.94 -5.49 19.49
N LYS A 383 0.98 -4.88 20.22
CA LYS A 383 -0.01 -5.64 20.99
C LYS A 383 -0.90 -6.49 20.10
N PHE A 384 -1.37 -5.94 18.98
CA PHE A 384 -2.11 -6.68 17.96
C PHE A 384 -1.31 -7.85 17.41
N ILE A 385 -0.05 -7.65 17.01
CA ILE A 385 0.82 -8.73 16.52
C ILE A 385 1.00 -9.80 17.61
N LYS A 386 1.27 -9.42 18.86
CA LYS A 386 1.41 -10.36 19.98
C LYS A 386 0.12 -11.16 20.18
N ALA A 387 -1.03 -10.51 20.22
CA ALA A 387 -2.32 -11.16 20.37
C ALA A 387 -2.64 -12.09 19.18
N LYS A 388 -2.32 -11.67 17.95
CA LYS A 388 -2.49 -12.45 16.73
C LYS A 388 -1.72 -13.77 16.74
N PHE A 389 -0.52 -13.77 17.30
CA PHE A 389 0.31 -14.98 17.43
C PHE A 389 0.15 -15.69 18.78
N GLY A 390 -0.85 -15.31 19.60
CA GLY A 390 -1.11 -15.94 20.91
C GLY A 390 -0.07 -15.65 21.99
N LEU A 391 0.78 -14.64 21.79
CA LEU A 391 1.87 -14.22 22.69
C LEU A 391 1.48 -13.02 23.59
N GLY A 392 0.19 -12.65 23.65
CA GLY A 392 -0.30 -11.47 24.36
C GLY A 392 -1.67 -11.67 25.00
N SER A 393 -2.10 -10.70 25.82
CA SER A 393 -3.42 -10.73 26.49
C SER A 393 -4.56 -10.71 25.46
N THR A 394 -5.48 -11.66 25.60
CA THR A 394 -6.67 -11.85 24.75
C THR A 394 -7.83 -10.92 25.12
N ARG A 395 -7.68 -10.04 26.13
CA ARG A 395 -8.76 -9.18 26.64
C ARG A 395 -8.65 -7.71 26.23
N ASP A 396 -7.62 -7.34 25.48
CA ASP A 396 -7.45 -5.95 25.04
C ASP A 396 -8.48 -5.60 23.96
N PHE A 397 -9.39 -4.67 24.28
CA PHE A 397 -10.47 -4.25 23.38
C PHE A 397 -9.95 -3.82 22.01
N ASP A 398 -8.88 -3.01 22.00
CA ASP A 398 -8.29 -2.47 20.77
C ASP A 398 -7.75 -3.60 19.88
N ALA A 399 -7.10 -4.61 20.47
CA ALA A 399 -6.54 -5.73 19.70
C ALA A 399 -7.66 -6.62 19.14
N ASN A 400 -8.67 -6.93 19.96
CA ASN A 400 -9.79 -7.79 19.56
C ASN A 400 -10.67 -7.15 18.48
N LEU A 401 -10.81 -5.83 18.49
CA LEU A 401 -11.52 -5.09 17.44
C LEU A 401 -10.93 -5.38 16.05
N TYR A 402 -9.62 -5.57 15.95
CA TYR A 402 -8.96 -5.98 14.70
C TYR A 402 -8.97 -7.49 14.48
N LEU A 403 -8.71 -8.29 15.52
CA LEU A 403 -8.62 -9.77 15.37
C LEU A 403 -9.95 -10.42 14.97
N CYS A 404 -11.06 -9.83 15.38
CA CYS A 404 -12.40 -10.30 15.06
C CYS A 404 -12.90 -9.88 13.67
N GLU A 405 -12.19 -8.97 12.99
CA GLU A 405 -12.53 -8.53 11.65
C GLU A 405 -11.91 -9.46 10.60
N GLU A 406 -12.73 -9.98 9.68
CA GLU A 406 -12.30 -10.94 8.63
C GLU A 406 -11.11 -10.43 7.81
N ALA A 407 -11.00 -9.10 7.62
CA ALA A 407 -9.91 -8.46 6.89
C ALA A 407 -8.52 -8.73 7.51
N PHE A 408 -8.44 -8.97 8.82
CA PHE A 408 -7.19 -9.26 9.53
C PHE A 408 -7.01 -10.74 9.88
N GLY A 409 -7.98 -11.59 9.50
CA GLY A 409 -7.89 -13.04 9.62
C GLY A 409 -6.87 -13.67 8.66
N LEU A 410 -6.77 -15.00 8.71
CA LEU A 410 -5.96 -15.78 7.78
C LEU A 410 -6.54 -15.72 6.36
N LEU A 411 -5.70 -15.99 5.35
CA LEU A 411 -6.16 -16.03 3.97
C LEU A 411 -7.12 -17.22 3.73
N PRO A 412 -8.37 -16.99 3.24
CA PRO A 412 -9.31 -18.07 2.99
C PRO A 412 -8.85 -18.93 1.80
N LEU A 413 -9.03 -20.25 1.89
CA LEU A 413 -8.59 -21.22 0.89
C LEU A 413 -9.24 -21.03 -0.49
N ASP A 414 -10.47 -20.51 -0.53
CA ASP A 414 -11.20 -20.13 -1.73
C ASP A 414 -10.43 -19.12 -2.61
N THR A 415 -9.51 -18.34 -2.02
CA THR A 415 -8.58 -17.48 -2.78
C THR A 415 -7.70 -18.31 -3.72
N PHE A 416 -7.18 -19.46 -3.28
CA PHE A 416 -6.35 -20.32 -4.11
C PHE A 416 -7.15 -21.02 -5.21
N GLU A 417 -8.42 -21.34 -4.94
CA GLU A 417 -9.33 -21.92 -5.94
C GLU A 417 -9.58 -20.94 -7.10
N ARG A 418 -9.91 -19.68 -6.79
CA ARG A 418 -10.06 -18.63 -7.80
C ARG A 418 -8.80 -18.41 -8.62
N LEU A 419 -7.64 -18.32 -7.96
CA LEU A 419 -6.34 -18.12 -8.63
C LEU A 419 -5.89 -19.35 -9.43
N ALA A 420 -6.28 -20.57 -9.03
CA ALA A 420 -6.06 -21.79 -9.80
C ALA A 420 -6.94 -21.82 -11.05
N GLY A 421 -8.20 -21.37 -10.93
CA GLY A 421 -9.13 -21.25 -12.05
C GLY A 421 -8.62 -20.38 -13.21
N THR A 422 -7.81 -19.36 -12.90
CA THR A 422 -7.15 -18.47 -13.88
C THR A 422 -5.74 -18.95 -14.30
N LEU A 423 -5.38 -20.18 -13.91
CA LEU A 423 -4.09 -20.81 -14.19
C LEU A 423 -2.87 -20.07 -13.63
N ILE A 424 -3.00 -19.13 -12.68
CA ILE A 424 -1.85 -18.38 -12.14
C ILE A 424 -1.06 -19.23 -11.14
N VAL A 425 -1.77 -19.96 -10.27
CA VAL A 425 -1.15 -20.71 -9.16
C VAL A 425 -0.16 -21.75 -9.66
N TYR A 426 -0.48 -22.48 -10.74
CA TYR A 426 0.38 -23.54 -11.27
C TYR A 426 1.76 -23.03 -11.74
N PRO A 427 1.87 -22.09 -12.71
CA PRO A 427 3.15 -21.54 -13.13
C PRO A 427 3.82 -20.76 -11.99
N TYR A 428 3.06 -20.12 -11.10
CA TYR A 428 3.61 -19.44 -9.93
C TYR A 428 4.35 -20.40 -9.00
N LEU A 429 3.69 -21.45 -8.52
CA LEU A 429 4.29 -22.43 -7.61
C LEU A 429 5.48 -23.13 -8.26
N CYS A 430 5.33 -23.52 -9.53
CA CYS A 430 6.41 -24.14 -10.31
C CYS A 430 7.65 -23.24 -10.39
N THR A 431 7.45 -21.96 -10.72
CA THR A 431 8.52 -20.95 -10.80
C THR A 431 9.15 -20.68 -9.45
N LEU A 432 8.32 -20.54 -8.41
CA LEU A 432 8.75 -20.32 -7.04
C LEU A 432 9.63 -21.47 -6.55
N SER A 433 9.18 -22.73 -6.70
CA SER A 433 9.93 -23.90 -6.26
C SER A 433 11.27 -24.04 -6.97
N VAL A 434 11.31 -23.89 -8.30
CA VAL A 434 12.58 -23.98 -9.05
C VAL A 434 13.54 -22.86 -8.68
N LEU A 435 13.06 -21.62 -8.58
CA LEU A 435 13.94 -20.50 -8.27
C LEU A 435 14.41 -20.51 -6.80
N LEU A 436 13.60 -21.01 -5.86
CA LEU A 436 14.05 -21.23 -4.48
C LEU A 436 15.14 -22.30 -4.39
N LEU A 437 15.00 -23.40 -5.14
CA LEU A 437 16.04 -24.43 -5.22
C LEU A 437 17.33 -23.87 -5.83
N MET A 438 17.21 -23.10 -6.92
CA MET A 438 18.34 -22.43 -7.56
C MET A 438 19.01 -21.42 -6.62
N LEU A 439 18.22 -20.62 -5.90
CA LEU A 439 18.71 -19.70 -4.89
C LEU A 439 19.47 -20.46 -3.79
N LEU A 440 18.93 -21.56 -3.29
CA LEU A 440 19.59 -22.39 -2.27
C LEU A 440 20.95 -22.92 -2.78
N ILE A 441 21.01 -23.43 -4.02
CA ILE A 441 22.26 -23.92 -4.62
C ILE A 441 23.29 -22.78 -4.76
N VAL A 442 22.88 -21.61 -5.25
CA VAL A 442 23.76 -20.45 -5.40
C VAL A 442 24.25 -19.95 -4.05
N VAL A 443 23.37 -19.86 -3.05
CA VAL A 443 23.72 -19.47 -1.68
C VAL A 443 24.73 -20.43 -1.09
N LEU A 444 24.49 -21.75 -1.15
CA LEU A 444 25.44 -22.75 -0.67
C LEU A 444 26.79 -22.66 -1.40
N GLY A 445 26.77 -22.41 -2.72
CA GLY A 445 27.96 -22.18 -3.53
C GLY A 445 28.76 -20.95 -3.09
N ASN A 446 28.10 -19.81 -2.92
CA ASN A 446 28.70 -18.55 -2.47
C ASN A 446 29.28 -18.67 -1.06
N LEU A 447 28.59 -19.40 -0.17
CA LEU A 447 29.06 -19.62 1.19
C LEU A 447 30.25 -20.57 1.27
N SER A 448 30.36 -21.55 0.35
CA SER A 448 31.41 -22.56 0.34
C SER A 448 32.73 -22.09 -0.28
N ASN A 449 32.67 -21.31 -1.38
CA ASN A 449 33.83 -21.04 -2.23
C ASN A 449 34.32 -19.57 -2.16
N SER A 450 35.10 -19.23 -1.12
CA SER A 450 35.71 -17.89 -0.97
C SER A 450 37.02 -17.68 -1.77
N SER A 451 37.56 -18.69 -2.46
CA SER A 451 38.96 -18.68 -2.96
C SER A 451 39.12 -18.83 -4.48
N ARG A 452 38.08 -18.58 -5.30
CA ARG A 452 38.21 -18.68 -6.76
C ARG A 452 38.52 -17.33 -7.39
N THR A 453 39.62 -17.26 -8.14
CA THR A 453 39.98 -16.17 -9.06
C THR A 453 38.89 -15.99 -10.12
N HIS A 454 38.81 -14.79 -10.70
CA HIS A 454 37.79 -14.37 -11.69
C HIS A 454 37.54 -15.40 -12.83
N LEU A 455 38.58 -16.15 -13.23
CA LEU A 455 38.51 -17.22 -14.25
C LEU A 455 37.64 -18.44 -13.83
N GLN A 456 37.56 -18.79 -12.55
CA GLN A 456 36.81 -19.96 -12.08
C GLN A 456 35.35 -19.66 -11.71
N LYS A 457 34.94 -18.38 -11.77
CA LYS A 457 33.54 -17.94 -11.65
C LYS A 457 32.75 -18.21 -12.93
N GLU A 458 33.41 -18.27 -14.08
CA GLU A 458 32.80 -18.61 -15.37
C GLU A 458 32.39 -20.09 -15.48
N GLU A 459 33.00 -20.99 -14.70
CA GLU A 459 32.64 -22.43 -14.66
C GLU A 459 31.40 -22.75 -13.81
N GLN A 460 30.85 -21.79 -13.03
CA GLN A 460 29.57 -22.00 -12.37
C GLN A 460 28.44 -21.88 -13.39
N THR A 461 27.97 -23.03 -13.88
CA THR A 461 26.90 -23.15 -14.88
C THR A 461 25.53 -22.64 -14.40
N ILE A 462 25.39 -22.34 -13.10
CA ILE A 462 24.14 -21.91 -12.46
C ILE A 462 24.37 -20.62 -11.70
N SER A 463 23.85 -19.51 -12.23
CA SER A 463 23.83 -18.18 -11.62
C SER A 463 22.40 -17.64 -11.63
N ILE A 464 21.96 -17.03 -10.53
CA ILE A 464 20.69 -16.31 -10.46
C ILE A 464 20.96 -14.82 -10.64
N ARG A 465 20.19 -14.16 -11.51
CA ARG A 465 20.34 -12.72 -11.69
C ARG A 465 19.86 -11.95 -10.44
N PRO A 466 20.51 -10.84 -10.06
CA PRO A 466 20.15 -10.08 -8.86
C PRO A 466 18.71 -9.53 -8.88
N ASP A 467 18.24 -9.08 -10.04
CA ASP A 467 16.87 -8.60 -10.26
C ASP A 467 15.83 -9.71 -10.03
N VAL A 468 16.13 -10.94 -10.47
CA VAL A 468 15.28 -12.13 -10.24
C VAL A 468 15.28 -12.52 -8.76
N ALA A 469 16.45 -12.55 -8.10
CA ALA A 469 16.55 -12.88 -6.68
C ALA A 469 15.79 -11.88 -5.80
N TYR A 470 15.85 -10.59 -6.13
CA TYR A 470 15.08 -9.54 -5.46
C TYR A 470 13.56 -9.78 -5.56
N ASN A 471 13.06 -10.03 -6.77
CA ASN A 471 11.63 -10.28 -6.99
C ASN A 471 11.14 -11.61 -6.39
N LEU A 472 12.02 -12.62 -6.34
CA LEU A 472 11.76 -13.91 -5.69
C LEU A 472 11.58 -13.73 -4.17
N LEU A 473 12.50 -13.04 -3.50
CA LEU A 473 12.35 -12.79 -2.07
C LEU A 473 11.13 -11.91 -1.79
N HIS A 474 10.87 -10.88 -2.61
CA HIS A 474 9.65 -10.07 -2.52
C HIS A 474 8.38 -10.92 -2.53
N THR A 475 8.24 -11.85 -3.48
CA THR A 475 7.04 -12.69 -3.56
C THR A 475 6.89 -13.64 -2.38
N VAL A 476 8.00 -14.12 -1.80
CA VAL A 476 7.99 -14.99 -0.61
C VAL A 476 7.50 -14.20 0.61
N PHE A 477 8.10 -13.04 0.90
CA PHE A 477 7.72 -12.24 2.06
C PHE A 477 6.29 -11.69 1.95
N PHE A 478 5.86 -11.26 0.77
CA PHE A 478 4.47 -10.85 0.55
C PHE A 478 3.50 -12.03 0.64
N GLY A 479 3.88 -13.21 0.16
CA GLY A 479 3.08 -14.43 0.34
C GLY A 479 2.90 -14.80 1.81
N LEU A 480 3.96 -14.78 2.60
CA LEU A 480 3.90 -15.02 4.05
C LEU A 480 3.00 -13.99 4.76
N LEU A 481 3.13 -12.72 4.38
CA LEU A 481 2.30 -11.66 4.93
C LEU A 481 0.83 -11.83 4.55
N ALA A 482 0.52 -12.17 3.29
CA ALA A 482 -0.83 -12.42 2.80
C ALA A 482 -1.47 -13.65 3.46
N LEU A 483 -0.73 -14.75 3.62
CA LEU A 483 -1.18 -15.95 4.33
C LEU A 483 -1.54 -15.64 5.79
N SER A 484 -0.75 -14.78 6.44
CA SER A 484 -1.01 -14.36 7.82
C SER A 484 -2.21 -13.43 7.95
N THR A 485 -2.44 -12.54 6.97
CA THR A 485 -3.40 -11.42 7.05
C THR A 485 -4.07 -11.21 5.69
N MET A 486 -5.37 -11.52 5.59
CA MET A 486 -6.13 -11.51 4.33
C MET A 486 -5.99 -10.18 3.57
N ARG A 487 -6.11 -9.04 4.25
CA ARG A 487 -5.96 -7.71 3.63
C ARG A 487 -4.61 -7.48 2.95
N MET A 488 -3.57 -8.22 3.31
CA MET A 488 -2.24 -8.11 2.69
C MET A 488 -2.16 -8.83 1.34
N LYS A 489 -3.20 -9.57 0.92
CA LYS A 489 -3.25 -10.21 -0.40
C LYS A 489 -3.10 -9.21 -1.55
N TYR A 490 -3.62 -7.99 -1.41
CA TYR A 490 -3.55 -6.95 -2.45
C TYR A 490 -2.11 -6.48 -2.77
N LEU A 491 -1.16 -6.67 -1.84
CA LEU A 491 0.27 -6.48 -2.09
C LEU A 491 0.89 -7.67 -2.85
N TRP A 492 0.42 -8.88 -2.55
CA TRP A 492 1.01 -10.12 -3.01
C TRP A 492 0.52 -10.54 -4.40
N THR A 493 -0.79 -10.53 -4.64
CA THR A 493 -1.42 -11.11 -5.85
C THR A 493 -1.02 -10.39 -7.13
N GLY A 494 -0.89 -9.06 -7.10
CA GLY A 494 -0.38 -8.30 -8.24
C GLY A 494 1.06 -8.66 -8.60
N HIS A 495 1.93 -8.81 -7.58
CA HIS A 495 3.31 -9.26 -7.76
C HIS A 495 3.39 -10.72 -8.20
N MET A 496 2.50 -11.58 -7.70
CA MET A 496 2.34 -12.98 -8.09
C MET A 496 2.03 -13.09 -9.59
N CYS A 497 1.18 -12.22 -10.15
CA CYS A 497 0.90 -12.17 -11.59
C CYS A 497 2.17 -11.88 -12.41
N ALA A 498 2.96 -10.88 -12.00
CA ALA A 498 4.20 -10.51 -12.68
C ALA A 498 5.25 -11.63 -12.61
N PHE A 499 5.37 -12.28 -11.45
CA PHE A 499 6.31 -13.36 -11.19
C PHE A 499 5.92 -14.67 -11.90
N ALA A 500 4.64 -15.02 -11.92
CA ALA A 500 4.12 -16.15 -12.69
C ALA A 500 4.35 -15.96 -14.19
N ALA A 501 4.16 -14.73 -14.69
CA ALA A 501 4.36 -14.42 -16.11
C ALA A 501 5.84 -14.48 -16.49
N TYR A 502 6.74 -14.08 -15.58
CA TYR A 502 8.17 -14.34 -15.71
C TYR A 502 8.45 -15.84 -15.81
N GLY A 503 7.79 -16.65 -14.99
CA GLY A 503 7.84 -18.11 -15.04
C GLY A 503 7.65 -18.72 -16.42
N ILE A 504 6.56 -18.33 -17.07
CA ILE A 504 6.18 -18.84 -18.40
C ILE A 504 7.02 -18.21 -19.51
N CYS A 505 7.36 -16.92 -19.41
CA CYS A 505 8.03 -16.20 -20.49
C CYS A 505 9.56 -16.15 -20.33
N GLY A 506 10.12 -16.66 -19.24
CA GLY A 506 11.54 -16.58 -18.91
C GLY A 506 12.40 -17.56 -19.70
N LYS A 507 13.57 -17.12 -20.17
CA LYS A 507 14.52 -18.00 -20.89
C LYS A 507 15.16 -19.03 -19.96
N GLU A 508 15.45 -18.61 -18.74
CA GLU A 508 16.22 -19.40 -17.75
C GLU A 508 15.49 -20.68 -17.35
N LEU A 509 14.20 -20.59 -17.05
CA LEU A 509 13.39 -21.72 -16.59
C LEU A 509 13.20 -22.76 -17.71
N TRP A 510 12.78 -22.34 -18.90
CA TRP A 510 12.67 -23.26 -20.04
C TRP A 510 14.02 -23.87 -20.45
N GLY A 511 15.11 -23.10 -20.33
CA GLY A 511 16.46 -23.62 -20.53
C GLY A 511 16.80 -24.75 -19.55
N LEU A 512 16.45 -24.62 -18.27
CA LEU A 512 16.62 -25.67 -17.26
C LEU A 512 15.73 -26.88 -17.55
N TYR A 513 14.43 -26.69 -17.79
CA TYR A 513 13.51 -27.80 -18.09
C TYR A 513 13.93 -28.59 -19.32
N LEU A 514 14.28 -27.91 -20.42
CA LEU A 514 14.67 -28.60 -21.66
C LEU A 514 16.04 -29.25 -21.58
N LYS A 515 16.94 -28.77 -20.72
CA LYS A 515 18.19 -29.48 -20.38
C LYS A 515 17.89 -30.79 -19.66
N VAL A 516 17.00 -30.77 -18.66
CA VAL A 516 16.59 -31.99 -17.93
C VAL A 516 15.92 -33.00 -18.87
N ILE A 517 15.09 -32.53 -19.81
CA ILE A 517 14.37 -33.36 -20.79
C ILE A 517 15.27 -33.74 -22.00
N HIS A 518 16.55 -33.39 -22.00
CA HIS A 518 17.51 -33.67 -23.09
C HIS A 518 17.07 -33.16 -24.48
N CYS A 519 16.19 -32.15 -24.52
CA CYS A 519 15.58 -31.58 -25.73
C CYS A 519 15.99 -30.12 -25.95
N HIS A 520 17.19 -29.74 -25.51
CA HIS A 520 17.64 -28.36 -25.51
C HIS A 520 17.95 -27.84 -26.93
N SER A 521 17.11 -26.96 -27.44
CA SER A 521 17.35 -26.20 -28.68
C SER A 521 16.87 -24.75 -28.51
N GLN A 522 17.68 -23.78 -28.94
CA GLN A 522 17.36 -22.35 -28.85
C GLN A 522 16.09 -21.97 -29.62
N THR A 523 15.82 -22.67 -30.74
CA THR A 523 14.60 -22.47 -31.53
C THR A 523 13.37 -22.96 -30.78
N LYS A 524 13.46 -24.10 -30.09
CA LYS A 524 12.35 -24.64 -29.27
C LYS A 524 12.04 -23.74 -28.08
N ILE A 525 13.06 -23.21 -27.39
CA ILE A 525 12.88 -22.24 -26.30
C ILE A 525 12.15 -20.99 -26.80
N LYS A 526 12.56 -20.43 -27.93
CA LYS A 526 11.88 -19.26 -28.51
C LYS A 526 10.41 -19.59 -28.84
N LEU A 527 10.15 -20.72 -29.49
CA LEU A 527 8.80 -21.14 -29.85
C LEU A 527 7.90 -21.28 -28.61
N ILE A 528 8.32 -22.06 -27.60
CA ILE A 528 7.55 -22.29 -26.37
C ILE A 528 7.24 -20.96 -25.65
N ARG A 529 8.22 -20.05 -25.57
CA ARG A 529 8.08 -18.74 -24.91
C ARG A 529 7.06 -17.82 -25.58
N TYR A 530 6.70 -18.05 -26.85
CA TYR A 530 5.63 -17.31 -27.52
C TYR A 530 4.33 -18.12 -27.53
N THR A 531 4.38 -19.42 -27.86
CA THR A 531 3.20 -20.28 -27.97
C THR A 531 2.49 -20.45 -26.64
N VAL A 532 3.19 -20.74 -25.53
CA VAL A 532 2.54 -21.01 -24.24
C VAL A 532 1.79 -19.78 -23.71
N PRO A 533 2.39 -18.57 -23.64
CA PRO A 533 1.64 -17.40 -23.19
C PRO A 533 0.47 -17.03 -24.12
N ILE A 534 0.60 -17.21 -25.44
CA ILE A 534 -0.51 -16.96 -26.38
C ILE A 534 -1.67 -17.92 -26.12
N VAL A 535 -1.39 -19.22 -25.91
CA VAL A 535 -2.43 -20.21 -25.59
C VAL A 535 -3.09 -19.89 -24.25
N VAL A 536 -2.32 -19.49 -23.24
CA VAL A 536 -2.87 -19.08 -21.95
C VAL A 536 -3.73 -17.82 -22.11
N LEU A 537 -3.28 -16.80 -22.84
CA LEU A 537 -4.06 -15.60 -23.13
C LEU A 537 -5.35 -15.92 -23.88
N ALA A 538 -5.30 -16.82 -24.87
CA ALA A 538 -6.49 -17.24 -25.61
C ALA A 538 -7.49 -17.98 -24.71
N PHE A 539 -7.01 -18.86 -23.83
CA PHE A 539 -7.85 -19.54 -22.84
C PHE A 539 -8.50 -18.54 -21.86
N LEU A 540 -7.70 -17.60 -21.34
CA LEU A 540 -8.18 -16.57 -20.41
C LEU A 540 -9.24 -15.69 -21.08
N TYR A 541 -8.99 -15.28 -22.32
CA TYR A 541 -9.96 -14.52 -23.11
C TYR A 541 -11.25 -15.33 -23.29
N TYR A 542 -11.17 -16.57 -23.79
CA TYR A 542 -12.35 -17.38 -24.03
C TYR A 542 -13.19 -17.64 -22.76
N LYS A 543 -12.54 -17.94 -21.63
CA LYS A 543 -13.23 -18.35 -20.40
C LYS A 543 -13.70 -17.17 -19.53
N PHE A 544 -12.89 -16.12 -19.40
CA PHE A 544 -13.13 -15.05 -18.43
C PHE A 544 -13.59 -13.72 -19.04
N TRP A 545 -13.39 -13.51 -20.34
CA TRP A 545 -13.92 -12.30 -21.00
C TRP A 545 -15.44 -12.18 -20.90
N PRO A 546 -16.25 -13.26 -21.09
CA PRO A 546 -17.70 -13.16 -20.94
C PRO A 546 -18.11 -12.75 -19.52
N LYS A 547 -17.48 -13.36 -18.51
CA LYS A 547 -17.72 -13.03 -17.10
C LYS A 547 -17.35 -11.57 -16.78
N LEU A 548 -16.20 -11.11 -17.26
CA LEU A 548 -15.77 -9.72 -17.07
C LEU A 548 -16.76 -8.75 -17.74
N MET A 549 -17.25 -9.08 -18.93
CA MET A 549 -18.24 -8.25 -19.62
C MET A 549 -19.60 -8.27 -18.93
N GLU A 550 -20.01 -9.40 -18.36
CA GLU A 550 -21.21 -9.51 -17.52
C GLU A 550 -21.10 -8.58 -16.30
N GLU A 551 -19.99 -8.65 -15.55
CA GLU A 551 -19.70 -7.77 -14.40
C GLU A 551 -19.67 -6.28 -14.80
N ILE A 552 -19.06 -5.94 -15.95
CA ILE A 552 -19.07 -4.57 -16.47
C ILE A 552 -20.48 -4.16 -16.87
N SER A 553 -21.29 -5.03 -17.46
CA SER A 553 -22.66 -4.70 -17.89
C SER A 553 -23.70 -4.73 -16.78
N GLU A 554 -23.33 -5.22 -15.59
CA GLU A 554 -24.25 -5.38 -14.47
C GLU A 554 -24.65 -4.02 -13.92
N LEU A 555 -25.90 -3.63 -14.19
CA LEU A 555 -26.50 -2.42 -13.68
C LEU A 555 -27.11 -2.68 -12.30
N ARG A 556 -26.60 -1.99 -11.29
CA ARG A 556 -27.15 -1.92 -9.94
C ARG A 556 -27.31 -0.47 -9.53
N GLU A 557 -28.23 -0.25 -8.61
CA GLU A 557 -28.48 1.07 -8.03
C GLU A 557 -28.02 1.09 -6.58
N PHE A 558 -27.24 2.10 -6.21
CA PHE A 558 -26.94 2.36 -4.82
C PHE A 558 -28.19 2.91 -4.13
N TYR A 559 -28.74 2.16 -3.18
CA TYR A 559 -29.97 2.52 -2.49
C TYR A 559 -29.83 2.40 -0.97
N ASP A 560 -29.81 3.55 -0.28
CA ASP A 560 -29.69 3.65 1.18
C ASP A 560 -30.57 4.79 1.75
N PRO A 561 -31.90 4.65 1.65
CA PRO A 561 -32.85 5.73 2.00
C PRO A 561 -32.80 6.10 3.48
N ASP A 562 -32.53 5.15 4.37
CA ASP A 562 -32.44 5.38 5.81
C ASP A 562 -31.26 6.31 6.15
N THR A 563 -30.12 6.14 5.47
CA THR A 563 -28.97 7.01 5.66
C THR A 563 -29.19 8.37 5.02
N VAL A 564 -29.80 8.43 3.83
CA VAL A 564 -30.17 9.70 3.18
C VAL A 564 -31.11 10.52 4.07
N GLU A 565 -32.13 9.88 4.64
CA GLU A 565 -33.08 10.52 5.55
C GLU A 565 -32.36 11.06 6.80
N LEU A 566 -31.46 10.27 7.40
CA LEU A 566 -30.65 10.69 8.55
C LEU A 566 -29.78 11.91 8.20
N MET A 567 -29.05 11.88 7.09
CA MET A 567 -28.18 12.98 6.68
C MET A 567 -28.97 14.26 6.39
N THR A 568 -30.13 14.11 5.73
CA THR A 568 -31.04 15.23 5.44
C THR A 568 -31.62 15.84 6.71
N TRP A 569 -32.01 15.00 7.68
CA TRP A 569 -32.48 15.46 8.99
C TRP A 569 -31.36 16.18 9.76
N ILE A 570 -30.15 15.61 9.83
CA ILE A 570 -29.00 16.25 10.47
C ILE A 570 -28.77 17.61 9.81
N SER A 571 -28.78 17.65 8.49
CA SER A 571 -28.53 18.86 7.71
C SER A 571 -29.53 19.97 7.96
N SER A 572 -30.82 19.65 8.07
CA SER A 572 -31.92 20.61 8.18
C SER A 572 -32.32 20.97 9.62
N LYS A 573 -32.19 20.04 10.59
CA LYS A 573 -32.74 20.21 11.95
C LYS A 573 -31.67 20.46 13.02
N THR A 574 -30.38 20.38 12.70
CA THR A 574 -29.30 20.56 13.68
C THR A 574 -28.37 21.72 13.35
N SER A 575 -27.81 22.33 14.40
CA SER A 575 -26.83 23.41 14.29
C SER A 575 -25.58 22.94 13.54
N LYS A 576 -24.96 23.84 12.76
CA LYS A 576 -23.68 23.58 12.08
C LYS A 576 -22.53 23.27 13.04
N LYS A 577 -22.62 23.71 14.29
CA LYS A 577 -21.63 23.44 15.35
C LYS A 577 -22.01 22.24 16.25
N ALA A 578 -23.07 21.52 15.92
CA ALA A 578 -23.49 20.35 16.70
C ALA A 578 -22.44 19.24 16.65
N VAL A 579 -22.22 18.60 17.79
CA VAL A 579 -21.28 17.47 17.92
C VAL A 579 -22.05 16.16 17.97
N PHE A 580 -21.67 15.21 17.12
CA PHE A 580 -22.27 13.88 17.03
C PHE A 580 -21.35 12.79 17.57
N ALA A 581 -21.96 11.83 18.28
CA ALA A 581 -21.35 10.59 18.72
C ALA A 581 -22.07 9.38 18.11
N GLY A 582 -21.35 8.29 17.89
CA GLY A 582 -21.86 7.08 17.23
C GLY A 582 -20.73 6.15 16.79
N SER A 583 -21.03 5.21 15.89
CA SER A 583 -20.00 4.37 15.28
C SER A 583 -19.03 5.21 14.45
N MET A 584 -17.76 4.80 14.44
CA MET A 584 -16.75 5.50 13.64
C MET A 584 -17.11 5.51 12.15
N GLN A 585 -17.72 4.43 11.65
CA GLN A 585 -18.08 4.26 10.25
C GLN A 585 -19.13 5.27 9.80
N LEU A 586 -20.21 5.42 10.57
CA LEU A 586 -21.29 6.36 10.28
C LEU A 586 -20.85 7.82 10.47
N LEU A 587 -20.06 8.11 11.50
CA LEU A 587 -19.60 9.46 11.80
C LEU A 587 -18.76 10.06 10.67
N ALA A 588 -17.98 9.26 9.95
CA ALA A 588 -17.27 9.75 8.77
C ALA A 588 -18.23 10.20 7.65
N GLY A 589 -19.33 9.47 7.43
CA GLY A 589 -20.41 9.87 6.52
C GLY A 589 -21.11 11.15 6.98
N ILE A 590 -21.38 11.28 8.29
CA ILE A 590 -21.95 12.50 8.88
C ILE A 590 -21.02 13.70 8.61
N LYS A 591 -19.71 13.56 8.83
CA LYS A 591 -18.74 14.64 8.55
C LYS A 591 -18.76 15.04 7.07
N LEU A 592 -18.74 14.07 6.16
CA LEU A 592 -18.75 14.36 4.73
C LEU A 592 -20.05 15.04 4.28
N CYS A 593 -21.20 14.41 4.53
CA CYS A 593 -22.49 14.85 4.01
C CYS A 593 -22.99 16.13 4.69
N THR A 594 -22.60 16.34 5.95
CA THR A 594 -23.22 17.36 6.80
C THR A 594 -22.22 18.37 7.37
N GLY A 595 -20.92 18.07 7.39
CA GLY A 595 -19.88 18.96 7.95
C GLY A 595 -19.89 19.08 9.47
N ARG A 596 -20.64 18.23 10.19
CA ARG A 596 -20.76 18.27 11.65
C ARG A 596 -19.49 17.74 12.34
N VAL A 597 -19.26 18.21 13.57
CA VAL A 597 -18.09 17.84 14.38
C VAL A 597 -18.29 16.46 14.99
N LEU A 598 -17.23 15.65 15.04
CA LEU A 598 -17.29 14.26 15.48
C LEU A 598 -16.66 14.09 16.87
N THR A 599 -17.17 13.14 17.66
CA THR A 599 -16.46 12.69 18.87
C THR A 599 -15.31 11.75 18.55
N ASN A 600 -15.50 10.86 17.59
CA ASN A 600 -14.58 9.80 17.16
C ASN A 600 -14.71 9.58 15.64
N HIS A 601 -13.73 8.93 15.03
CA HIS A 601 -13.71 8.67 13.58
C HIS A 601 -12.80 7.46 13.23
N PRO A 602 -12.86 6.91 12.01
CA PRO A 602 -12.19 5.66 11.64
C PRO A 602 -10.66 5.67 11.68
N HIS A 603 -10.02 6.83 11.65
CA HIS A 603 -8.55 6.93 11.80
C HIS A 603 -8.11 6.62 13.24
N TYR A 604 -7.98 5.33 13.55
CA TYR A 604 -7.85 4.75 14.89
C TYR A 604 -6.39 4.72 15.44
N GLU A 605 -5.45 5.42 14.81
CA GLU A 605 -4.02 5.32 15.18
C GLU A 605 -3.66 6.05 16.48
N ASP A 606 -4.33 7.17 16.76
CA ASP A 606 -4.06 8.00 17.93
C ASP A 606 -4.60 7.36 19.21
N ARG A 607 -3.74 7.23 20.22
CA ARG A 607 -4.11 6.61 21.50
C ARG A 607 -5.27 7.33 22.19
N ALA A 608 -5.28 8.67 22.17
CA ALA A 608 -6.29 9.43 22.88
C ALA A 608 -7.65 9.35 22.17
N LEU A 609 -7.66 9.15 20.85
CA LEU A 609 -8.86 8.85 20.08
C LEU A 609 -9.34 7.41 20.28
N ARG A 610 -8.45 6.41 20.38
CA ARG A 610 -8.82 5.02 20.70
C ARG A 610 -9.55 4.92 22.03
N GLU A 611 -8.95 5.51 23.06
CA GLU A 611 -9.57 5.57 24.40
C GLU A 611 -10.93 6.26 24.35
N ARG A 612 -11.03 7.40 23.64
CA ARG A 612 -12.31 8.09 23.46
C ARG A 612 -13.33 7.24 22.71
N THR A 613 -12.91 6.49 21.69
CA THR A 613 -13.79 5.62 20.91
C THR A 613 -14.32 4.48 21.77
N ARG A 614 -13.46 3.82 22.55
CA ARG A 614 -13.85 2.80 23.54
C ARG A 614 -14.87 3.35 24.54
N GLN A 615 -14.69 4.60 24.97
CA GLN A 615 -15.64 5.29 25.87
C GLN A 615 -16.96 5.59 25.17
N VAL A 616 -16.96 6.17 23.96
CA VAL A 616 -18.19 6.45 23.20
C VAL A 616 -18.97 5.17 22.90
N TYR A 617 -18.27 4.05 22.64
CA TYR A 617 -18.89 2.76 22.36
C TYR A 617 -19.57 2.12 23.58
N GLN A 618 -19.39 2.65 24.79
CA GLN A 618 -20.14 2.21 25.97
C GLN A 618 -21.66 2.36 25.82
N VAL A 619 -22.14 3.11 24.83
CA VAL A 619 -23.56 3.14 24.43
C VAL A 619 -24.08 1.77 23.99
N TYR A 620 -23.22 0.85 23.55
CA TYR A 620 -23.58 -0.52 23.20
C TYR A 620 -23.30 -1.53 24.33
N ALA A 621 -22.73 -1.08 25.45
CA ALA A 621 -22.41 -1.92 26.60
C ALA A 621 -23.55 -1.98 27.63
N ARG A 622 -23.39 -2.84 28.64
CA ARG A 622 -24.25 -2.95 29.83
C ARG A 622 -23.86 -1.90 30.88
N GLN A 623 -24.38 -0.69 30.75
CA GLN A 623 -23.99 0.50 31.51
C GLN A 623 -25.20 1.33 31.96
N SER A 624 -25.03 2.09 33.06
CA SER A 624 -26.09 2.98 33.57
C SER A 624 -26.31 4.19 32.63
N PRO A 625 -27.54 4.75 32.58
CA PRO A 625 -27.80 5.93 31.76
C PRO A 625 -27.03 7.17 32.22
N GLU A 626 -26.77 7.30 33.53
CA GLU A 626 -25.97 8.39 34.11
C GLU A 626 -24.51 8.33 33.65
N ASP A 627 -23.92 7.13 33.63
CA ASP A 627 -22.53 6.93 33.21
C ASP A 627 -22.35 7.20 31.72
N VAL A 628 -23.24 6.66 30.88
CA VAL A 628 -23.20 6.91 29.44
C VAL A 628 -23.41 8.40 29.14
N HIS A 629 -24.35 9.07 29.83
CA HIS A 629 -24.53 10.53 29.68
C HIS A 629 -23.27 11.29 30.05
N ARG A 630 -22.66 10.97 31.19
CA ARG A 630 -21.41 11.58 31.66
C ARG A 630 -20.26 11.41 30.64
N ILE A 631 -20.09 10.20 30.09
CA ILE A 631 -19.09 9.90 29.06
C ILE A 631 -19.32 10.74 27.79
N LEU A 632 -20.55 10.75 27.28
CA LEU A 632 -20.85 11.50 26.05
C LEU A 632 -20.69 13.01 26.25
N ARG A 633 -21.07 13.55 27.43
CA ARG A 633 -20.84 14.95 27.80
C ARG A 633 -19.37 15.29 27.98
N SER A 634 -18.53 14.37 28.43
CA SER A 634 -17.08 14.56 28.54
C SER A 634 -16.39 14.54 27.17
N ALA A 635 -16.91 13.75 26.22
CA ALA A 635 -16.51 13.78 24.80
C ALA A 635 -17.01 15.04 24.06
N GLY A 636 -18.00 15.74 24.64
CA GLY A 636 -18.56 16.97 24.08
C GLY A 636 -19.72 16.75 23.11
N ALA A 637 -20.34 15.58 23.11
CA ALA A 637 -21.47 15.26 22.27
C ALA A 637 -22.72 16.08 22.64
N ASP A 638 -23.44 16.54 21.61
CA ASP A 638 -24.80 17.07 21.72
C ASP A 638 -25.84 16.03 21.33
N TYR A 639 -25.49 15.13 20.40
CA TYR A 639 -26.32 14.06 19.89
C TYR A 639 -25.55 12.74 19.91
N VAL A 640 -26.27 11.63 20.14
CA VAL A 640 -25.77 10.27 19.94
C VAL A 640 -26.67 9.54 18.95
N VAL A 641 -26.05 8.87 17.98
CA VAL A 641 -26.71 8.02 16.99
C VAL A 641 -26.49 6.57 17.41
N LEU A 642 -27.58 5.84 17.59
CA LEU A 642 -27.57 4.40 17.84
C LEU A 642 -28.01 3.66 16.58
N GLU A 643 -27.32 2.57 16.31
CA GLU A 643 -27.51 1.72 15.14
C GLU A 643 -28.02 0.35 15.59
N ASP A 644 -29.15 -0.07 15.04
CA ASP A 644 -29.75 -1.36 15.38
C ASP A 644 -28.91 -2.53 14.88
N SER A 645 -28.18 -2.34 13.76
CA SER A 645 -27.23 -3.30 13.21
C SER A 645 -26.09 -3.66 14.18
N ILE A 646 -25.68 -2.71 15.03
CA ILE A 646 -24.63 -2.89 16.04
C ILE A 646 -25.24 -3.38 17.35
N CYS A 647 -26.35 -2.78 17.79
CA CYS A 647 -26.99 -3.16 19.06
C CYS A 647 -27.44 -4.63 19.07
N TYR A 648 -28.00 -5.10 17.95
CA TYR A 648 -28.51 -6.46 17.78
C TYR A 648 -27.62 -7.31 16.87
N GLU A 649 -26.32 -7.00 16.77
CA GLU A 649 -25.40 -7.66 15.84
C GLU A 649 -25.43 -9.20 15.99
N ARG A 650 -25.67 -9.88 14.86
CA ARG A 650 -25.66 -11.36 14.76
C ARG A 650 -24.64 -11.91 13.76
N ARG A 651 -23.96 -11.06 13.00
CA ARG A 651 -23.02 -11.47 11.96
C ARG A 651 -21.82 -12.21 12.56
N HIS A 652 -21.21 -11.62 13.59
CA HIS A 652 -20.06 -12.21 14.26
C HIS A 652 -20.48 -13.27 15.29
N SER A 653 -19.64 -14.30 15.41
CA SER A 653 -19.76 -15.31 16.46
C SER A 653 -19.62 -14.68 17.85
N ARG A 654 -20.13 -15.38 18.87
CA ARG A 654 -19.99 -14.95 20.26
C ARG A 654 -18.51 -14.76 20.61
N GLY A 655 -18.18 -13.64 21.23
CA GLY A 655 -16.79 -13.24 21.53
C GLY A 655 -16.16 -12.31 20.49
N CYS A 656 -16.78 -12.12 19.33
CA CYS A 656 -16.31 -11.21 18.29
C CYS A 656 -17.31 -10.12 17.86
N ARG A 657 -18.48 -10.06 18.51
CA ARG A 657 -19.44 -8.95 18.32
C ARG A 657 -18.95 -7.74 19.10
N LEU A 658 -19.20 -6.52 18.61
CA LEU A 658 -18.73 -5.31 19.30
C LEU A 658 -19.19 -5.26 20.76
N ARG A 659 -20.44 -5.66 21.02
CA ARG A 659 -21.01 -5.75 22.36
C ARG A 659 -20.30 -6.75 23.27
N ASP A 660 -19.90 -7.91 22.74
CA ASP A 660 -19.20 -8.95 23.49
C ASP A 660 -17.80 -8.45 23.88
N LEU A 661 -17.12 -7.76 22.95
CA LEU A 661 -15.82 -7.14 23.20
C LEU A 661 -15.90 -6.08 24.31
N LEU A 662 -16.96 -5.28 24.34
CA LEU A 662 -17.21 -4.28 25.38
C LEU A 662 -17.52 -4.92 26.73
N ASP A 663 -18.32 -5.99 26.74
CA ASP A 663 -18.67 -6.71 27.97
C ASP A 663 -17.41 -7.33 28.60
N VAL A 664 -16.58 -8.05 27.82
CA VAL A 664 -15.30 -8.61 28.29
C VAL A 664 -14.34 -7.51 28.78
N ALA A 665 -14.26 -6.39 28.05
CA ALA A 665 -13.42 -5.26 28.41
C ALA A 665 -13.88 -4.53 29.69
N ASN A 666 -15.15 -4.69 30.07
CA ASN A 666 -15.73 -4.18 31.31
C ASN A 666 -15.75 -5.24 32.43
N GLY A 667 -15.29 -6.47 32.18
CA GLY A 667 -15.33 -7.57 33.14
C GLY A 667 -16.69 -8.26 33.27
N HIS A 668 -17.58 -8.06 32.29
CA HIS A 668 -18.93 -8.62 32.29
C HIS A 668 -19.03 -9.91 31.46
N ILE A 669 -19.96 -10.78 31.84
CA ILE A 669 -20.35 -11.98 31.07
C ILE A 669 -21.00 -11.58 29.74
N MET A 670 -20.62 -12.28 28.66
CA MET A 670 -21.15 -12.06 27.30
C MET A 670 -22.53 -12.70 27.10
N ASP A 671 -23.33 -12.12 26.22
CA ASP A 671 -24.67 -12.61 25.88
C ASP A 671 -24.66 -13.95 25.12
N GLY A 672 -25.68 -14.77 25.37
CA GLY A 672 -25.94 -16.03 24.65
C GLY A 672 -25.19 -17.24 25.19
N PRO A 673 -25.47 -18.44 24.66
CA PRO A 673 -24.89 -19.69 25.14
C PRO A 673 -23.39 -19.77 24.80
N GLY A 674 -22.60 -20.28 25.74
CA GLY A 674 -21.17 -20.55 25.60
C GLY A 674 -20.40 -20.32 26.89
N ASP A 675 -19.15 -20.79 26.91
CA ASP A 675 -18.28 -20.65 28.08
C ASP A 675 -17.84 -19.20 28.29
N ASN A 676 -17.66 -18.82 29.55
CA ASN A 676 -17.13 -17.51 29.93
C ASN A 676 -15.82 -17.71 30.68
N ASP A 677 -14.93 -16.73 30.58
CA ASP A 677 -13.75 -16.70 31.45
C ASP A 677 -14.23 -16.67 32.92
N PRO A 678 -13.61 -17.46 33.82
CA PRO A 678 -14.13 -17.71 35.17
C PRO A 678 -14.16 -16.47 36.07
N ASP A 679 -13.48 -15.40 35.68
CA ASP A 679 -13.40 -14.14 36.42
C ASP A 679 -14.39 -13.06 35.92
N LEU A 680 -15.22 -13.37 34.91
CA LEU A 680 -16.27 -12.46 34.42
C LEU A 680 -17.51 -12.52 35.33
N VAL A 681 -18.07 -11.36 35.63
CA VAL A 681 -19.25 -11.23 36.51
C VAL A 681 -20.51 -10.84 35.73
N PRO A 682 -21.72 -11.17 36.22
CA PRO A 682 -22.96 -10.65 35.64
C PRO A 682 -23.00 -9.11 35.72
N ALA A 683 -23.38 -8.45 34.63
CA ALA A 683 -23.47 -7.00 34.63
C ALA A 683 -24.65 -6.50 35.49
N PRO A 684 -24.50 -5.38 36.22
CA PRO A 684 -25.55 -4.83 37.09
C PRO A 684 -26.68 -4.13 36.33
N HIS A 685 -26.45 -3.76 35.06
CA HIS A 685 -27.38 -3.00 34.23
C HIS A 685 -27.75 -3.76 32.95
N PRO A 686 -28.95 -3.50 32.38
CA PRO A 686 -29.29 -3.95 31.05
C PRO A 686 -28.44 -3.25 30.00
N ARG A 687 -28.51 -3.72 28.75
CA ARG A 687 -27.77 -3.13 27.63
C ARG A 687 -28.35 -1.77 27.27
N PHE A 688 -27.52 -0.73 27.27
CA PHE A 688 -27.99 0.66 27.12
C PHE A 688 -28.74 0.89 25.81
N CYS A 689 -28.21 0.41 24.67
CA CYS A 689 -28.80 0.63 23.36
C CYS A 689 -30.19 -0.02 23.17
N GLU A 690 -30.53 -1.02 23.98
CA GLU A 690 -31.86 -1.65 24.00
C GLU A 690 -32.78 -0.91 24.98
N ASP A 691 -32.30 -0.64 26.19
CA ASP A 691 -33.11 -0.13 27.29
C ASP A 691 -33.52 1.34 27.10
N ILE A 692 -32.69 2.16 26.44
CA ILE A 692 -33.02 3.55 26.12
C ILE A 692 -34.29 3.70 25.26
N LYS A 693 -34.70 2.65 24.55
CA LYS A 693 -35.90 2.66 23.71
C LYS A 693 -37.21 2.57 24.51
N GLN A 694 -37.16 2.17 25.78
CA GLN A 694 -38.33 1.91 26.63
C GLN A 694 -38.93 3.18 27.26
N ASP A 695 -38.43 4.38 26.92
CA ASP A 695 -38.93 5.69 27.38
C ASP A 695 -39.07 5.82 28.93
N ILE A 696 -38.24 5.09 29.68
CA ILE A 696 -38.20 5.08 31.16
C ILE A 696 -37.70 6.44 31.70
N PRO A 697 -38.21 6.96 32.84
CA PRO A 697 -37.81 8.25 33.43
C PRO A 697 -36.29 8.46 33.59
N ALA A 698 -35.55 7.41 33.93
CA ALA A 698 -34.08 7.47 34.06
C ALA A 698 -33.43 7.94 32.76
N PHE A 699 -33.85 7.40 31.61
CA PHE A 699 -33.33 7.79 30.29
C PHE A 699 -33.93 9.12 29.81
N THR A 700 -35.24 9.30 29.92
CA THR A 700 -35.90 10.51 29.39
C THR A 700 -35.50 11.78 30.15
N SER A 701 -34.99 11.67 31.38
CA SER A 701 -34.42 12.80 32.12
C SER A 701 -33.08 13.30 31.55
N LEU A 702 -32.32 12.41 30.89
CA LEU A 702 -30.96 12.66 30.38
C LEU A 702 -30.90 12.76 28.84
N PHE A 703 -31.78 12.05 28.15
CA PHE A 703 -31.82 11.90 26.70
C PHE A 703 -33.21 12.26 26.17
N SER A 704 -33.26 12.81 24.96
CA SER A 704 -34.50 13.07 24.24
C SER A 704 -34.39 12.46 22.85
N ARG A 705 -35.24 11.50 22.50
CA ARG A 705 -35.31 10.98 21.13
C ARG A 705 -35.77 12.10 20.19
N VAL A 706 -35.01 12.36 19.13
CA VAL A 706 -35.25 13.47 18.19
C VAL A 706 -35.38 13.02 16.74
N PHE A 707 -34.91 11.82 16.43
CA PHE A 707 -35.06 11.17 15.13
C PHE A 707 -35.11 9.65 15.33
N LYS A 708 -35.90 8.98 14.49
CA LYS A 708 -35.99 7.52 14.42
C LYS A 708 -36.41 7.15 13.01
N ASN A 709 -35.67 6.24 12.40
CA ASN A 709 -36.12 5.47 11.25
C ASN A 709 -35.89 3.97 11.50
N LYS A 710 -35.86 3.14 10.44
CA LYS A 710 -35.72 1.69 10.58
C LYS A 710 -34.34 1.27 11.08
N THR A 711 -33.30 2.04 10.76
CA THR A 711 -31.91 1.68 11.06
C THR A 711 -31.30 2.50 12.21
N PHE A 712 -31.68 3.79 12.30
CA PHE A 712 -31.04 4.76 13.18
C PHE A 712 -31.99 5.35 14.21
N HIS A 713 -31.48 5.50 15.43
CA HIS A 713 -32.13 6.22 16.51
C HIS A 713 -31.21 7.35 17.01
N VAL A 714 -31.66 8.60 16.92
CA VAL A 714 -30.88 9.75 17.39
C VAL A 714 -31.46 10.32 18.68
N TYR A 715 -30.59 10.46 19.68
CA TYR A 715 -30.93 11.05 20.97
C TYR A 715 -30.13 12.32 21.20
N LYS A 716 -30.83 13.39 21.57
CA LYS A 716 -30.24 14.65 22.02
C LYS A 716 -29.94 14.57 23.52
N LEU A 717 -28.74 14.98 23.91
CA LEU A 717 -28.33 15.00 25.32
C LEU A 717 -28.88 16.24 26.02
N LYS A 718 -29.56 16.05 27.14
CA LYS A 718 -30.04 17.14 28.00
C LYS A 718 -28.87 17.72 28.80
N LYS A 719 -28.79 19.05 28.87
CA LYS A 719 -27.81 19.72 29.74
C LYS A 719 -28.32 19.59 31.17
N GLY A 720 -27.52 18.97 32.05
CA GLY A 720 -27.87 18.87 33.47
C GLY A 720 -28.17 20.26 34.05
N LYS A 721 -29.24 20.39 34.83
CA LYS A 721 -29.51 21.63 35.59
C LYS A 721 -28.29 21.87 36.48
N LYS A 722 -27.51 22.93 36.21
CA LYS A 722 -26.54 23.42 37.20
C LYS A 722 -27.33 23.68 38.47
N ARG A 723 -27.13 22.87 39.53
CA ARG A 723 -27.65 23.19 40.86
C ARG A 723 -26.97 24.49 41.30
N ALA A 724 -27.65 25.61 41.10
CA ALA A 724 -27.38 26.83 41.84
C ALA A 724 -27.78 26.57 43.30
N ARG A 725 -26.86 26.02 44.09
CA ARG A 725 -26.91 26.05 45.55
C ARG A 725 -25.56 26.59 46.03
N ALA A 726 -25.34 27.87 45.75
CA ALA A 726 -24.54 28.74 46.60
C ALA A 726 -25.54 29.72 47.20
N GLY A 727 -25.97 29.45 48.43
CA GLY A 727 -27.01 30.21 49.09
C GLY A 727 -27.19 29.75 50.53
N ARG A 728 -26.45 30.42 51.42
CA ARG A 728 -26.64 30.52 52.87
C ARG A 728 -26.51 29.25 53.72
N ALA A 729 -25.31 29.05 54.22
CA ALA A 729 -24.99 28.71 55.62
C ALA A 729 -23.51 29.10 55.75
N GLY A 730 -23.01 29.94 56.65
CA GLY A 730 -23.52 30.64 57.82
C GLY A 730 -22.23 31.07 58.52
N GLU A 731 -22.02 32.37 58.67
CA GLU A 731 -21.01 32.90 59.60
C GLU A 731 -21.32 32.35 60.99
N VAL A 732 -20.38 31.63 61.60
CA VAL A 732 -20.14 31.63 63.05
C VAL A 732 -18.65 31.38 63.27
N ASP A 733 -18.09 32.21 64.13
CA ASP A 733 -16.70 32.38 64.53
C ASP A 733 -16.01 31.15 65.13
N ALA A 734 -14.71 30.98 64.82
CA ALA A 734 -13.57 30.79 65.74
C ALA A 734 -12.31 30.39 64.97
#